data_AF-A0A8J7X048-F1
#
_entry.id   AF-A0A8J7X048-F1
#
_cell.length_a   1.000
_cell.length_b   1.000
_cell.length_c   1.000
_cell.angle_alpha   90.00
_cell.angle_beta   90.00
_cell.angle_gamma   90.00
#
_symmetry.space_group_name_H-M   'P 1'
#
loop_
_entity.id
_entity.type
_entity.pdbx_description
1 polymer ?
#
loop_
_entity_poly.entity_id
_entity_poly.type
_entity_poly.pdbx_seq_one_letter_code
_entity_poly.pdbx_strand_id
1 'polypeptide(L)'
;SLTVIYYNYVSREAATELLEAAAIMDMQVRIGIEFSVLFRDNQVRLVWVPRGLRDFHGFVEFLQTPRIRNFMLQGKKVLDRNKDYVLGLLHSFNRHHLPHLNDRLGLHLGPLDEEAFQGSVRQGQVSVLHLAKYIHELIGKELHGKDMQNPSSGSMEPEVPANGYVGGLDIYDIVEEYLSPEQHPDVPDIFSGKDLPELLTLSPALLAFRLHGLHSNSNIILNLCDLQVQDVVELLYDCQGLISHLEVLNLKNQVLGREYDQERIIKLQRAINAGNVIKLKKYLSQFIQETDTHAQNGEERKQKLLDILCEISTFQSFYRDRPLSGCIGTDSTGQSGRVYGMGLVLAESLPKMARKEMNSRSKKGHAHKSVAIGVRSYVQDSYPPKTEPNGQRSFWGFMSRIPGLKRLGRQRRREWVVEEYFLASPEKSNIFTLGGVRGRGEDQNVEFRGFRHTWNYLNTKLRIGAKIGLGFIPAFLTFFFSQDWWLLTYFGALIWFAITGVRNIIQSMLACGGINRPSLIKWNNYVSWDRLADSLMFTGFSVPLLDYLVKTLFLEQGFGATVGTHPALVYTAISLVNGLYLSTHNFLRGLPRGAVIGNFFRSVLAIPLALVLNWMAGGILGLFGVVGIQVILQQWAAIISKLASDSVAGIIEGLADRAMYIRRRILDYTSKFQHLFNTYDQLERMFPMDDVLSMLESTKELMQSIEYEKREMVNIVIVNALDLLYFWMYQPRARGVLMQLFKQMSREERMVILLSQHVLFREKQISRLFLDGLVGENFSRPLSFYLDHWRKYLEDLEHVANTCPPLTNGDGGYSMLDHLYRPGQGCLSRPMPLA
;
A
#
# COMPACT_ATOMS: atom_id res chain seq x y z
N SER A 1 -4.37 3.56 -8.86
CA SER A 1 -5.56 4.05 -8.16
C SER A 1 -6.61 2.95 -8.13
N LEU A 2 -7.29 2.77 -7.00
CA LEU A 2 -8.38 1.81 -6.80
C LEU A 2 -9.70 2.60 -6.70
N THR A 3 -10.79 2.07 -7.27
CA THR A 3 -12.14 2.59 -7.04
C THR A 3 -12.92 1.51 -6.30
N VAL A 4 -13.45 1.82 -5.13
CA VAL A 4 -14.29 0.91 -4.33
C VAL A 4 -15.74 1.33 -4.49
N ILE A 5 -16.60 0.38 -4.83
CA ILE A 5 -18.00 0.62 -5.18
C ILE A 5 -18.89 0.21 -3.99
N TYR A 6 -19.79 1.09 -3.57
CA TYR A 6 -20.84 0.83 -2.59
C TYR A 6 -22.21 0.85 -3.27
N TYR A 7 -23.19 0.08 -2.78
CA TYR A 7 -24.51 0.02 -3.39
C TYR A 7 -25.44 1.06 -2.77
N ASN A 8 -25.99 1.96 -3.59
CA ASN A 8 -26.99 3.00 -3.29
C ASN A 8 -26.63 4.04 -2.21
N TYR A 9 -25.80 3.71 -1.22
CA TYR A 9 -25.47 4.53 -0.08
C TYR A 9 -24.06 4.19 0.43
N VAL A 10 -23.32 5.19 0.88
CA VAL A 10 -22.06 5.02 1.60
C VAL A 10 -22.14 5.73 2.95
N SER A 11 -21.85 5.03 4.04
CA SER A 11 -21.83 5.65 5.36
C SER A 11 -20.57 6.50 5.52
N ARG A 12 -20.65 7.49 6.41
CA ARG A 12 -19.49 8.34 6.72
C ARG A 12 -18.37 7.49 7.31
N GLU A 13 -18.71 6.54 8.17
CA GLU A 13 -17.78 5.68 8.87
C GLU A 13 -17.02 4.79 7.87
N ALA A 14 -17.73 4.15 6.94
CA ALA A 14 -17.12 3.30 5.92
C ALA A 14 -16.24 4.09 4.95
N ALA A 15 -16.69 5.29 4.53
CA ALA A 15 -15.86 6.18 3.72
C ALA A 15 -14.61 6.66 4.47
N THR A 16 -14.73 6.89 5.77
CA THR A 16 -13.61 7.31 6.63
C THR A 16 -12.58 6.20 6.76
N GLU A 17 -13.00 5.01 7.16
CA GLU A 17 -12.14 3.84 7.28
C GLU A 17 -11.38 3.56 5.98
N LEU A 18 -12.08 3.59 4.84
CA LEU A 18 -11.48 3.30 3.54
C LEU A 18 -10.44 4.36 3.14
N LEU A 19 -10.74 5.65 3.31
CA LEU A 19 -9.83 6.73 2.91
C LEU A 19 -8.63 6.86 3.86
N GLU A 20 -8.81 6.58 5.15
CA GLU A 20 -7.71 6.52 6.12
C GLU A 20 -6.79 5.33 5.83
N ALA A 21 -7.36 4.13 5.59
CA ALA A 21 -6.59 2.96 5.20
C ALA A 21 -5.80 3.21 3.91
N ALA A 22 -6.41 3.88 2.93
CA ALA A 22 -5.75 4.28 1.69
C ALA A 22 -4.57 5.22 1.93
N ALA A 23 -4.73 6.21 2.81
CA ALA A 23 -3.68 7.17 3.17
C ALA A 23 -2.50 6.48 3.89
N ILE A 24 -2.78 5.56 4.81
CA ILE A 24 -1.76 4.76 5.51
C ILE A 24 -0.94 3.92 4.52
N MET A 25 -1.61 3.36 3.51
CA MET A 25 -1.00 2.48 2.51
C MET A 25 -0.35 3.23 1.32
N ASP A 26 -0.39 4.57 1.31
CA ASP A 26 0.04 5.41 0.18
C ASP A 26 -0.63 4.99 -1.15
N MET A 27 -1.92 4.65 -1.07
CA MET A 27 -2.73 4.22 -2.21
C MET A 27 -3.76 5.29 -2.57
N GLN A 28 -3.86 5.61 -3.86
CA GLN A 28 -4.95 6.44 -4.36
C GLN A 28 -6.24 5.63 -4.42
N VAL A 29 -7.21 5.93 -3.56
CA VAL A 29 -8.54 5.31 -3.54
C VAL A 29 -9.62 6.33 -3.92
N ARG A 30 -10.67 5.85 -4.60
CA ARG A 30 -11.88 6.60 -4.93
C ARG A 30 -13.09 5.80 -4.48
N ILE A 31 -14.15 6.50 -4.11
CA ILE A 31 -15.42 5.90 -3.73
C ILE A 31 -16.40 6.09 -4.89
N GLY A 32 -16.95 4.98 -5.37
CA GLY A 32 -18.06 4.95 -6.32
C GLY A 32 -19.33 4.49 -5.64
N ILE A 33 -20.48 4.96 -6.12
CA ILE A 33 -21.79 4.52 -5.64
C ILE A 33 -22.57 3.98 -6.83
N GLU A 34 -22.97 2.71 -6.75
CA GLU A 34 -23.74 2.02 -7.77
C GLU A 34 -25.24 2.17 -7.51
N PHE A 35 -25.97 2.58 -8.53
CA PHE A 35 -27.42 2.72 -8.52
C PHE A 35 -28.02 1.81 -9.58
N SER A 36 -29.12 1.15 -9.23
CA SER A 36 -29.87 0.27 -10.14
C SER A 36 -31.19 0.91 -10.54
N VAL A 37 -31.49 0.91 -11.84
CA VAL A 37 -32.72 1.44 -12.44
C VAL A 37 -33.24 0.47 -13.50
N LEU A 38 -34.51 0.58 -13.88
CA LEU A 38 -35.09 -0.21 -14.96
C LEU A 38 -34.94 0.47 -16.33
N PHE A 39 -34.67 -0.35 -17.34
CA PHE A 39 -34.67 0.03 -18.75
C PHE A 39 -35.21 -1.15 -19.58
N ARG A 40 -36.36 -0.96 -20.25
CA ARG A 40 -37.04 -2.01 -21.05
C ARG A 40 -37.17 -3.34 -20.26
N ASP A 41 -37.65 -3.25 -19.02
CA ASP A 41 -37.81 -4.37 -18.07
C ASP A 41 -36.50 -5.04 -17.59
N ASN A 42 -35.34 -4.57 -18.04
CA ASN A 42 -34.02 -5.03 -17.58
C ASN A 42 -33.43 -4.08 -16.53
N GLN A 43 -32.69 -4.65 -15.58
CA GLN A 43 -31.95 -3.88 -14.58
C GLN A 43 -30.66 -3.30 -15.20
N VAL A 44 -30.53 -1.97 -15.21
CA VAL A 44 -29.31 -1.24 -15.59
C VAL A 44 -28.63 -0.69 -14.35
N ARG A 45 -27.31 -0.79 -14.28
CA ARG A 45 -26.51 -0.28 -13.16
C ARG A 45 -25.58 0.85 -13.61
N LEU A 46 -25.68 1.99 -12.92
CA LEU A 46 -24.82 3.16 -13.12
C LEU A 46 -23.97 3.40 -11.87
N VAL A 47 -22.65 3.44 -12.04
CA VAL A 47 -21.71 3.77 -10.95
C VAL A 47 -21.33 5.24 -11.05
N TRP A 48 -21.66 6.01 -10.03
CA TRP A 48 -21.26 7.40 -9.90
C TRP A 48 -19.98 7.54 -9.08
N VAL A 49 -18.96 8.17 -9.65
CA VAL A 49 -17.66 8.38 -9.02
C VAL A 49 -17.35 9.88 -9.00
N PRO A 50 -17.55 10.57 -7.86
CA PRO A 50 -17.15 11.96 -7.68
C PRO A 50 -15.64 12.17 -7.87
N ARG A 51 -15.23 13.26 -8.52
CA ARG A 51 -13.82 13.59 -8.81
C ARG A 51 -13.44 14.95 -8.23
N GLY A 52 -12.14 15.20 -8.10
CA GLY A 52 -11.62 16.49 -7.62
C GLY A 52 -11.61 16.65 -6.09
N LEU A 53 -12.06 15.64 -5.35
CA LEU A 53 -11.96 15.57 -3.89
C LEU A 53 -10.54 15.06 -3.58
N ARG A 54 -9.67 15.99 -3.14
CA ARG A 54 -8.23 15.74 -3.01
C ARG A 54 -7.87 14.94 -1.76
N ASP A 55 -8.65 15.14 -0.69
CA ASP A 55 -8.33 14.69 0.66
C ASP A 55 -9.56 14.09 1.35
N PHE A 56 -9.32 13.25 2.37
CA PHE A 56 -10.36 12.61 3.19
C PHE A 56 -11.44 13.60 3.67
N HIS A 57 -11.01 14.73 4.25
CA HIS A 57 -11.92 15.76 4.77
C HIS A 57 -12.84 16.32 3.69
N GLY A 58 -12.32 16.52 2.47
CA GLY A 58 -13.12 17.01 1.35
C GLY A 58 -14.23 16.05 0.93
N PHE A 59 -13.99 14.73 1.00
CA PHE A 59 -15.04 13.75 0.70
C PHE A 59 -16.11 13.67 1.79
N VAL A 60 -15.72 13.75 3.06
CA VAL A 60 -16.67 13.76 4.18
C VAL A 60 -17.54 15.01 4.16
N GLU A 61 -16.95 16.19 3.94
CA GLU A 61 -17.68 17.45 3.80
C GLU A 61 -18.63 17.42 2.60
N PHE A 62 -18.20 16.83 1.49
CA PHE A 62 -19.04 16.58 0.33
C PHE A 62 -20.29 15.77 0.68
N LEU A 63 -20.16 14.67 1.44
CA LEU A 63 -21.31 13.88 1.89
C LEU A 63 -22.26 14.64 2.82
N GLN A 64 -21.74 15.61 3.58
CA GLN A 64 -22.53 16.42 4.52
C GLN A 64 -23.32 17.55 3.84
N THR A 65 -22.97 17.91 2.60
CA THR A 65 -23.66 18.96 1.85
C THR A 65 -25.16 18.63 1.74
N PRO A 66 -26.09 19.57 2.05
CA PRO A 66 -27.52 19.25 2.17
C PRO A 66 -28.12 18.54 0.96
N ARG A 67 -27.74 18.95 -0.27
CA ARG A 67 -28.19 18.29 -1.51
C ARG A 67 -27.70 16.84 -1.63
N ILE A 68 -26.43 16.59 -1.30
CA ILE A 68 -25.83 15.25 -1.33
C ILE A 68 -26.42 14.39 -0.23
N ARG A 69 -26.53 14.92 0.99
CA ARG A 69 -27.14 14.23 2.13
C ARG A 69 -28.58 13.79 1.82
N ASN A 70 -29.39 14.68 1.25
CA ASN A 70 -30.76 14.35 0.86
C ASN A 70 -30.80 13.24 -0.20
N PHE A 71 -29.90 13.28 -1.18
CA PHE A 71 -29.79 12.23 -2.19
C PHE A 71 -29.33 10.89 -1.58
N MET A 72 -28.36 10.91 -0.65
CA MET A 72 -27.93 9.73 0.09
C MET A 72 -29.05 9.13 0.95
N LEU A 73 -29.92 9.95 1.54
CA LEU A 73 -31.11 9.49 2.25
C LEU A 73 -32.11 8.78 1.32
N GLN A 74 -32.22 9.21 0.06
CA GLN A 74 -33.01 8.46 -0.94
C GLN A 74 -32.37 7.10 -1.23
N GLY A 75 -31.04 7.05 -1.37
CA GLY A 75 -30.29 5.79 -1.52
C GLY A 75 -30.47 4.84 -0.33
N LYS A 76 -30.53 5.39 0.89
CA LYS A 76 -30.82 4.61 2.10
C LYS A 76 -32.21 3.96 2.05
N LYS A 77 -33.24 4.64 1.55
CA LYS A 77 -34.58 4.03 1.36
C LYS A 77 -34.56 2.84 0.40
N VAL A 78 -33.72 2.90 -0.64
CA VAL A 78 -33.51 1.77 -1.56
C VAL A 78 -32.84 0.61 -0.83
N LEU A 79 -31.84 0.91 0.01
CA LEU A 79 -31.17 -0.10 0.83
C LEU A 79 -32.13 -0.78 1.81
N ASP A 80 -32.96 -0.01 2.51
CA ASP A 80 -33.95 -0.53 3.45
C ASP A 80 -34.95 -1.44 2.74
N ARG A 81 -35.43 -1.05 1.55
CA ARG A 81 -36.29 -1.90 0.72
C ARG A 81 -35.58 -3.18 0.23
N ASN A 82 -34.30 -3.09 -0.13
CA ASN A 82 -33.51 -4.26 -0.50
C ASN A 82 -33.32 -5.21 0.69
N LYS A 83 -33.19 -4.67 1.91
CA LYS A 83 -33.18 -5.47 3.14
C LYS A 83 -34.51 -6.22 3.29
N ASP A 84 -35.64 -5.53 3.15
CA ASP A 84 -36.98 -6.15 3.25
C ASP A 84 -37.18 -7.26 2.20
N TYR A 85 -36.71 -7.03 0.96
CA TYR A 85 -36.72 -8.03 -0.10
C TYR A 85 -35.90 -9.28 0.26
N VAL A 86 -34.67 -9.12 0.75
CA VAL A 86 -33.81 -10.25 1.14
C VAL A 86 -34.38 -11.02 2.34
N LEU A 87 -35.00 -10.34 3.30
CA LEU A 87 -35.70 -11.01 4.41
C LEU A 87 -36.95 -11.76 3.90
N GLY A 88 -37.66 -11.20 2.93
CA GLY A 88 -38.73 -11.90 2.22
C GLY A 88 -38.26 -13.19 1.55
N LEU A 89 -37.11 -13.15 0.87
CA LEU A 89 -36.46 -14.33 0.29
C LEU A 89 -36.08 -15.35 1.38
N LEU A 90 -35.51 -14.90 2.50
CA LEU A 90 -35.16 -15.77 3.63
C LEU A 90 -36.41 -16.50 4.15
N HIS A 91 -37.53 -15.80 4.30
CA HIS A 91 -38.79 -16.41 4.75
C HIS A 91 -39.37 -17.39 3.74
N SER A 92 -39.37 -17.04 2.46
CA SER A 92 -39.85 -17.94 1.41
C SER A 92 -38.94 -19.16 1.27
N PHE A 93 -37.62 -19.00 1.42
CA PHE A 93 -36.65 -20.08 1.48
C PHE A 93 -36.93 -21.04 2.64
N ASN A 94 -37.16 -20.53 3.85
CA ASN A 94 -37.54 -21.36 5.00
C ASN A 94 -38.82 -22.18 4.78
N ARG A 95 -39.80 -21.62 4.05
CA ARG A 95 -41.07 -22.31 3.76
C ARG A 95 -40.97 -23.36 2.67
N HIS A 96 -40.30 -23.04 1.56
CA HIS A 96 -40.40 -23.83 0.33
C HIS A 96 -39.14 -24.65 0.02
N HIS A 97 -37.96 -24.15 0.41
CA HIS A 97 -36.69 -24.67 -0.07
C HIS A 97 -35.86 -25.37 1.01
N LEU A 98 -35.97 -24.94 2.27
CA LEU A 98 -35.24 -25.52 3.39
C LEU A 98 -35.51 -27.03 3.59
N PRO A 99 -36.77 -27.54 3.55
CA PRO A 99 -37.03 -28.97 3.68
C PRO A 99 -36.38 -29.78 2.55
N HIS A 100 -36.52 -29.31 1.30
CA HIS A 100 -35.94 -29.96 0.14
C HIS A 100 -34.40 -29.95 0.16
N LEU A 101 -33.78 -28.86 0.61
CA LEU A 101 -32.34 -28.78 0.80
C LEU A 101 -31.86 -29.78 1.88
N ASN A 102 -32.57 -29.85 3.01
CA ASN A 102 -32.29 -30.81 4.07
C ASN A 102 -32.38 -32.26 3.57
N ASP A 103 -33.40 -32.61 2.78
CA ASP A 103 -33.55 -33.95 2.22
C ASP A 103 -32.45 -34.26 1.19
N ARG A 104 -32.15 -33.33 0.28
CA ARG A 104 -31.14 -33.50 -0.79
C ARG A 104 -29.74 -33.74 -0.23
N LEU A 105 -29.36 -33.00 0.80
CA LEU A 105 -28.02 -33.06 1.39
C LEU A 105 -27.97 -33.92 2.67
N GLY A 106 -29.11 -34.50 3.08
CA GLY A 106 -29.25 -35.22 4.33
C GLY A 106 -28.88 -34.39 5.55
N LEU A 107 -29.36 -33.15 5.67
CA LEU A 107 -29.06 -32.21 6.76
C LEU A 107 -30.25 -32.06 7.72
N HIS A 108 -29.98 -31.52 8.91
CA HIS A 108 -31.01 -31.18 9.90
C HIS A 108 -30.94 -29.68 10.27
N LEU A 109 -30.93 -28.82 9.26
CA LEU A 109 -30.95 -27.37 9.48
C LEU A 109 -32.33 -26.93 9.98
N GLY A 110 -32.35 -26.20 11.10
CA GLY A 110 -33.52 -25.48 11.56
C GLY A 110 -33.83 -24.25 10.67
N PRO A 111 -35.02 -23.63 10.82
CA PRO A 111 -35.35 -22.40 10.12
C PRO A 111 -34.28 -21.33 10.31
N LEU A 112 -33.92 -20.65 9.21
CA LEU A 112 -32.97 -19.53 9.25
C LEU A 112 -33.55 -18.40 10.08
N ASP A 113 -32.78 -17.93 11.06
CA ASP A 113 -33.16 -16.80 11.92
C ASP A 113 -32.74 -15.45 11.31
N GLU A 114 -33.64 -14.46 11.39
CA GLU A 114 -33.42 -13.12 10.84
C GLU A 114 -32.31 -12.36 11.57
N GLU A 115 -32.29 -12.39 12.90
CA GLU A 115 -31.33 -11.64 13.71
C GLU A 115 -29.92 -12.22 13.54
N ALA A 116 -29.80 -13.55 13.52
CA ALA A 116 -28.56 -14.26 13.25
C ALA A 116 -28.04 -13.96 11.84
N PHE A 117 -28.91 -13.92 10.83
CA PHE A 117 -28.53 -13.53 9.48
C PHE A 117 -28.03 -12.09 9.45
N GLN A 118 -28.78 -11.13 9.99
CA GLN A 118 -28.36 -9.71 10.02
C GLN A 118 -27.04 -9.53 10.80
N GLY A 119 -26.87 -10.26 11.91
CA GLY A 119 -25.62 -10.29 12.68
C GLY A 119 -24.42 -10.83 11.90
N SER A 120 -24.64 -11.78 10.98
CA SER A 120 -23.59 -12.33 10.12
C SER A 120 -23.03 -11.30 9.12
N VAL A 121 -23.86 -10.33 8.70
CA VAL A 121 -23.49 -9.28 7.73
C VAL A 121 -22.67 -8.15 8.39
N ARG A 122 -22.59 -8.10 9.73
CA ARG A 122 -21.87 -7.08 10.53
C ARG A 122 -22.25 -5.64 10.12
N GLN A 123 -21.28 -4.80 9.75
CA GLN A 123 -21.52 -3.42 9.27
C GLN A 123 -21.83 -3.35 7.76
N GLY A 124 -21.96 -4.50 7.09
CA GLY A 124 -22.21 -4.60 5.65
C GLY A 124 -23.66 -4.31 5.25
N GLN A 125 -23.85 -4.10 3.95
CA GLN A 125 -25.17 -3.96 3.35
C GLN A 125 -25.75 -5.35 3.03
N VAL A 126 -26.95 -5.62 3.53
CA VAL A 126 -27.68 -6.89 3.26
C VAL A 126 -27.86 -7.06 1.75
N SER A 127 -27.56 -8.24 1.23
CA SER A 127 -27.76 -8.59 -0.17
C SER A 127 -28.06 -10.07 -0.33
N VAL A 128 -28.59 -10.47 -1.49
CA VAL A 128 -28.85 -11.88 -1.84
C VAL A 128 -27.58 -12.74 -1.72
N LEU A 129 -26.42 -12.18 -2.07
CA LEU A 129 -25.14 -12.88 -1.94
C LEU A 129 -24.76 -13.14 -0.47
N HIS A 130 -25.07 -12.20 0.43
CA HIS A 130 -24.87 -12.43 1.86
C HIS A 130 -25.79 -13.53 2.39
N LEU A 131 -27.04 -13.59 1.92
CA LEU A 131 -27.98 -14.66 2.29
C LEU A 131 -27.50 -16.03 1.81
N ALA A 132 -27.08 -16.14 0.54
CA ALA A 132 -26.50 -17.36 0.00
C ALA A 132 -25.27 -17.82 0.79
N LYS A 133 -24.40 -16.87 1.17
CA LYS A 133 -23.23 -17.14 2.00
C LYS A 133 -23.62 -17.63 3.39
N TYR A 134 -24.60 -17.01 4.03
CA TYR A 134 -25.08 -17.43 5.34
C TYR A 134 -25.62 -18.86 5.31
N ILE A 135 -26.41 -19.21 4.28
CA ILE A 135 -26.88 -20.58 4.06
C ILE A 135 -25.69 -21.54 3.86
N HIS A 136 -24.72 -21.16 3.03
CA HIS A 136 -23.52 -21.97 2.77
C HIS A 136 -22.71 -22.26 4.04
N GLU A 137 -22.51 -21.26 4.90
CA GLU A 137 -21.81 -21.42 6.18
C GLU A 137 -22.55 -22.35 7.15
N LEU A 138 -23.88 -22.31 7.16
CA LEU A 138 -24.70 -23.21 7.99
C LEU A 138 -24.64 -24.66 7.51
N ILE A 139 -24.73 -24.88 6.19
CA ILE A 139 -24.55 -26.21 5.59
C ILE A 139 -23.18 -26.79 5.99
N GLY A 140 -22.13 -25.96 5.98
CA GLY A 140 -20.78 -26.39 6.35
C GLY A 140 -20.67 -26.85 7.79
N LYS A 141 -21.23 -26.07 8.72
CA LYS A 141 -21.22 -26.42 10.14
C LYS A 141 -21.92 -27.77 10.43
N GLU A 142 -23.06 -28.02 9.80
CA GLU A 142 -23.80 -29.28 9.98
C GLU A 142 -23.07 -30.49 9.39
N LEU A 143 -22.48 -30.35 8.19
CA LEU A 143 -21.69 -31.42 7.59
C LEU A 143 -20.47 -31.78 8.44
N HIS A 144 -19.77 -30.80 9.02
CA HIS A 144 -18.68 -31.04 9.96
C HIS A 144 -19.12 -31.71 11.25
N GLY A 145 -20.29 -31.34 11.78
CA GLY A 145 -20.87 -31.98 12.96
C GLY A 145 -21.12 -33.47 12.76
N LYS A 146 -21.50 -33.89 11.55
CA LYS A 146 -21.69 -35.30 11.18
C LYS A 146 -20.38 -36.08 11.03
N ASP A 147 -19.35 -35.47 10.43
CA ASP A 147 -18.04 -36.11 10.27
C ASP A 147 -17.35 -36.37 11.63
N MET A 148 -17.50 -35.47 12.60
CA MET A 148 -16.94 -35.67 13.96
C MET A 148 -17.63 -36.79 14.75
N GLN A 149 -18.88 -37.16 14.41
CA GLN A 149 -19.59 -38.26 15.07
C GLN A 149 -19.23 -39.65 14.51
N ASN A 150 -18.53 -39.72 13.36
CA ASN A 150 -18.05 -40.96 12.73
C ASN A 150 -16.52 -40.91 12.48
N PRO A 151 -15.68 -41.19 13.49
CA PRO A 151 -14.22 -41.11 13.36
C PRO A 151 -13.65 -42.40 12.75
N SER A 152 -13.84 -42.62 11.45
CA SER A 152 -13.27 -43.78 10.74
C SER A 152 -12.14 -43.44 9.76
N SER A 153 -11.58 -42.24 9.83
CA SER A 153 -10.31 -41.92 9.15
C SER A 153 -9.42 -41.04 10.03
N GLY A 154 -8.24 -41.57 10.38
CA GLY A 154 -7.24 -40.85 11.15
C GLY A 154 -6.51 -39.85 10.27
N SER A 155 -6.83 -38.57 10.41
CA SER A 155 -5.98 -37.47 9.98
C SER A 155 -6.09 -36.32 10.99
N MET A 156 -4.96 -35.62 11.15
CA MET A 156 -4.76 -34.42 11.97
C MET A 156 -5.95 -33.46 11.95
N GLU A 157 -6.18 -32.77 13.07
CA GLU A 157 -7.10 -31.61 13.19
C GLU A 157 -7.31 -30.89 11.86
N PRO A 158 -8.48 -31.05 11.21
CA PRO A 158 -8.74 -30.36 9.96
C PRO A 158 -9.42 -29.01 10.27
N GLU A 159 -8.78 -27.92 9.83
CA GLU A 159 -9.45 -26.64 9.63
C GLU A 159 -10.74 -26.86 8.83
N VAL A 160 -11.87 -26.24 9.24
CA VAL A 160 -13.05 -26.07 8.39
C VAL A 160 -12.54 -25.67 7.00
N PRO A 161 -12.72 -26.49 5.95
CA PRO A 161 -12.06 -26.26 4.70
C PRO A 161 -12.51 -24.89 4.18
N ALA A 162 -11.55 -23.98 4.02
CA ALA A 162 -11.71 -22.70 3.35
C ALA A 162 -11.94 -22.86 1.83
N ASN A 163 -12.61 -23.94 1.45
CA ASN A 163 -13.03 -24.29 0.11
C ASN A 163 -14.46 -23.77 -0.04
N GLY A 164 -14.71 -22.82 -0.94
CA GLY A 164 -16.03 -22.26 -1.21
C GLY A 164 -17.08 -23.26 -1.71
N TYR A 165 -16.78 -24.56 -1.69
CA TYR A 165 -17.68 -25.66 -1.99
C TYR A 165 -17.92 -26.47 -0.74
N VAL A 166 -19.18 -26.54 -0.31
CA VAL A 166 -19.61 -27.29 0.86
C VAL A 166 -20.78 -28.15 0.43
N GLY A 167 -20.72 -29.47 0.69
CA GLY A 167 -21.74 -30.42 0.20
C GLY A 167 -21.87 -30.45 -1.33
N GLY A 168 -20.85 -30.02 -2.07
CA GLY A 168 -20.88 -29.88 -3.52
C GLY A 168 -21.48 -28.59 -4.07
N LEU A 169 -22.01 -27.68 -3.24
CA LEU A 169 -22.61 -26.40 -3.67
C LEU A 169 -21.65 -25.22 -3.46
N ASP A 170 -21.53 -24.35 -4.47
CA ASP A 170 -20.92 -23.01 -4.34
C ASP A 170 -21.96 -21.96 -3.92
N ILE A 171 -21.49 -20.81 -3.46
CA ILE A 171 -22.36 -19.67 -3.11
C ILE A 171 -23.26 -19.27 -4.29
N TYR A 172 -22.74 -19.26 -5.53
CA TYR A 172 -23.54 -18.91 -6.70
C TYR A 172 -24.55 -20.00 -7.09
N ASP A 173 -24.27 -21.27 -6.80
CA ASP A 173 -25.26 -22.34 -6.98
C ASP A 173 -26.49 -22.11 -6.10
N ILE A 174 -26.27 -21.67 -4.85
CA ILE A 174 -27.37 -21.34 -3.94
C ILE A 174 -28.18 -20.15 -4.47
N VAL A 175 -27.51 -19.14 -5.03
CA VAL A 175 -28.22 -17.98 -5.63
C VAL A 175 -29.07 -18.41 -6.82
N GLU A 176 -28.53 -19.21 -7.75
CA GLU A 176 -29.21 -19.61 -8.98
C GLU A 176 -30.33 -20.63 -8.71
N GLU A 177 -30.04 -21.69 -7.95
CA GLU A 177 -30.97 -22.80 -7.70
C GLU A 177 -32.07 -22.46 -6.69
N TYR A 178 -31.78 -21.63 -5.68
CA TYR A 178 -32.68 -21.46 -4.54
C TYR A 178 -33.13 -20.03 -4.24
N LEU A 179 -32.39 -19.00 -4.66
CA LEU A 179 -32.69 -17.60 -4.31
C LEU A 179 -33.01 -16.73 -5.54
N SER A 180 -33.19 -17.34 -6.71
CA SER A 180 -33.56 -16.63 -7.93
C SER A 180 -35.02 -16.14 -7.84
N PRO A 181 -35.35 -14.97 -8.42
CA PRO A 181 -36.71 -14.41 -8.33
C PRO A 181 -37.81 -15.37 -8.81
N GLU A 182 -37.51 -16.19 -9.82
CA GLU A 182 -38.42 -17.20 -10.37
C GLU A 182 -38.83 -18.28 -9.36
N GLN A 183 -37.96 -18.57 -8.39
CA GLN A 183 -38.20 -19.56 -7.32
C GLN A 183 -39.02 -19.00 -6.15
N HIS A 184 -39.32 -17.69 -6.17
CA HIS A 184 -40.01 -16.96 -5.11
C HIS A 184 -41.11 -16.04 -5.66
N PRO A 185 -42.13 -16.57 -6.35
CA PRO A 185 -43.23 -15.76 -6.88
C PRO A 185 -44.06 -15.07 -5.79
N ASP A 186 -43.95 -15.53 -4.54
CA ASP A 186 -44.60 -14.96 -3.36
C ASP A 186 -43.89 -13.71 -2.81
N VAL A 187 -42.65 -13.44 -3.25
CA VAL A 187 -41.86 -12.29 -2.81
C VAL A 187 -41.89 -11.22 -3.91
N PRO A 188 -42.49 -10.04 -3.66
CA PRO A 188 -42.49 -8.95 -4.63
C PRO A 188 -41.07 -8.49 -4.97
N ASP A 189 -40.78 -8.31 -6.25
CA ASP A 189 -39.48 -7.79 -6.68
C ASP A 189 -39.22 -6.37 -6.14
N ILE A 190 -37.94 -6.00 -6.01
CA ILE A 190 -37.50 -4.68 -5.54
C ILE A 190 -38.10 -3.57 -6.40
N PHE A 191 -38.33 -3.79 -7.69
CA PHE A 191 -38.96 -2.80 -8.57
C PHE A 191 -40.48 -2.85 -8.63
N SER A 192 -41.13 -3.72 -7.84
CA SER A 192 -42.58 -3.94 -7.85
C SER A 192 -43.28 -3.50 -6.56
N GLY A 193 -44.39 -2.76 -6.64
CA GLY A 193 -45.22 -2.38 -5.48
C GLY A 193 -45.75 -0.94 -5.51
N LYS A 194 -46.60 -0.58 -4.54
CA LYS A 194 -47.26 0.75 -4.48
C LYS A 194 -46.38 1.88 -3.93
N ASP A 195 -45.41 1.55 -3.06
CA ASP A 195 -44.53 2.53 -2.39
C ASP A 195 -43.06 2.36 -2.83
N LEU A 196 -42.78 2.62 -4.11
CA LEU A 196 -41.42 2.55 -4.65
C LEU A 196 -40.60 3.79 -4.27
N PRO A 197 -39.37 3.62 -3.73
CA PRO A 197 -38.42 4.72 -3.57
C PRO A 197 -38.21 5.47 -4.89
N GLU A 198 -38.15 6.80 -4.81
CA GLU A 198 -38.03 7.68 -5.98
C GLU A 198 -36.87 7.30 -6.91
N LEU A 199 -35.73 6.84 -6.38
CA LEU A 199 -34.58 6.44 -7.20
C LEU A 199 -34.86 5.23 -8.12
N LEU A 200 -35.73 4.31 -7.69
CA LEU A 200 -36.07 3.12 -8.48
C LEU A 200 -37.08 3.44 -9.59
N THR A 201 -37.76 4.58 -9.54
CA THR A 201 -38.73 5.01 -10.56
C THR A 201 -38.09 5.89 -11.64
N LEU A 202 -36.82 6.29 -11.48
CA LEU A 202 -36.12 7.12 -12.46
C LEU A 202 -35.71 6.31 -13.70
N SER A 203 -35.77 6.95 -14.87
CA SER A 203 -35.10 6.43 -16.06
C SER A 203 -33.57 6.60 -15.95
N PRO A 204 -32.76 5.79 -16.66
CA PRO A 204 -31.31 5.92 -16.67
C PRO A 204 -30.83 7.34 -17.04
N ALA A 205 -31.47 7.97 -18.03
CA ALA A 205 -31.15 9.34 -18.44
C ALA A 205 -31.43 10.37 -17.35
N LEU A 206 -32.57 10.26 -16.65
CA LEU A 206 -32.92 11.18 -15.56
C LEU A 206 -32.01 10.98 -14.35
N LEU A 207 -31.65 9.74 -14.03
CA LEU A 207 -30.67 9.43 -12.98
C LEU A 207 -29.29 10.03 -13.34
N ALA A 208 -28.79 9.81 -14.56
CA ALA A 208 -27.52 10.37 -15.01
C ALA A 208 -27.51 11.90 -14.93
N PHE A 209 -28.62 12.55 -15.34
CA PHE A 209 -28.80 14.00 -15.26
C PHE A 209 -28.75 14.50 -13.80
N ARG A 210 -29.47 13.83 -12.89
CA ARG A 210 -29.44 14.17 -11.45
C ARG A 210 -28.04 14.01 -10.87
N LEU A 211 -27.35 12.90 -11.14
CA LEU A 211 -25.99 12.63 -10.67
C LEU A 211 -24.99 13.69 -11.14
N HIS A 212 -25.12 14.13 -12.40
CA HIS A 212 -24.30 15.21 -12.95
C HIS A 212 -24.61 16.56 -12.27
N GLY A 213 -25.89 16.84 -11.99
CA GLY A 213 -26.31 18.05 -11.27
C GLY A 213 -25.86 18.11 -9.81
N LEU A 214 -25.60 16.97 -9.17
CA LEU A 214 -25.03 16.90 -7.82
C LEU A 214 -23.54 17.28 -7.80
N HIS A 215 -22.78 16.81 -8.79
CA HIS A 215 -21.36 17.14 -8.93
C HIS A 215 -20.91 17.07 -10.38
N SER A 216 -20.64 18.23 -10.98
CA SER A 216 -20.30 18.36 -12.40
C SER A 216 -19.01 17.62 -12.77
N ASN A 217 -18.04 17.60 -11.85
CA ASN A 217 -16.81 16.83 -12.01
C ASN A 217 -16.98 15.41 -11.45
N SER A 218 -17.78 14.61 -12.16
CA SER A 218 -17.96 13.19 -11.85
C SER A 218 -17.75 12.31 -13.07
N ASN A 219 -17.48 11.03 -12.79
CA ASN A 219 -17.54 9.98 -13.79
C ASN A 219 -18.80 9.16 -13.53
N ILE A 220 -19.62 8.97 -14.55
CA ILE A 220 -20.69 7.96 -14.55
C ILE A 220 -20.18 6.79 -15.38
N ILE A 221 -20.21 5.59 -14.80
CA ILE A 221 -19.77 4.34 -15.42
C ILE A 221 -21.01 3.48 -15.65
N LEU A 222 -21.20 3.00 -16.88
CA LEU A 222 -22.23 2.02 -17.19
C LEU A 222 -21.67 0.60 -16.99
N ASN A 223 -22.30 -0.18 -16.11
CA ASN A 223 -22.04 -1.61 -15.98
C ASN A 223 -22.73 -2.34 -17.14
N LEU A 224 -22.03 -3.25 -17.80
CA LEU A 224 -22.50 -3.97 -18.99
C LEU A 224 -23.20 -5.30 -18.67
N CYS A 225 -23.43 -5.61 -17.39
CA CYS A 225 -24.12 -6.84 -16.97
C CYS A 225 -25.49 -6.97 -17.63
N ASP A 226 -25.72 -8.09 -18.31
CA ASP A 226 -26.96 -8.45 -19.02
C ASP A 226 -27.41 -7.46 -20.11
N LEU A 227 -26.52 -6.55 -20.57
CA LEU A 227 -26.82 -5.60 -21.63
C LEU A 227 -26.30 -6.06 -22.98
N GLN A 228 -27.14 -6.00 -24.00
CA GLN A 228 -26.74 -6.20 -25.39
C GLN A 228 -26.19 -4.90 -25.99
N VAL A 229 -25.52 -5.00 -27.14
CA VAL A 229 -24.96 -3.80 -27.79
C VAL A 229 -26.04 -2.77 -28.17
N GLN A 230 -27.26 -3.21 -28.48
CA GLN A 230 -28.41 -2.36 -28.77
C GLN A 230 -28.79 -1.52 -27.54
N ASP A 231 -28.87 -2.15 -26.36
CA ASP A 231 -29.18 -1.45 -25.10
C ASP A 231 -28.13 -0.38 -24.80
N VAL A 232 -26.86 -0.71 -25.00
CA VAL A 232 -25.74 0.22 -24.78
C VAL A 232 -25.84 1.43 -25.73
N VAL A 233 -26.21 1.23 -27.00
CA VAL A 233 -26.41 2.36 -27.94
C VAL A 233 -27.54 3.27 -27.47
N GLU A 234 -28.70 2.71 -27.13
CA GLU A 234 -29.86 3.48 -26.65
C GLU A 234 -29.50 4.27 -25.38
N LEU A 235 -28.87 3.62 -24.40
CA LEU A 235 -28.46 4.25 -23.14
C LEU A 235 -27.44 5.38 -23.35
N LEU A 236 -26.44 5.17 -24.21
CA LEU A 236 -25.44 6.20 -24.52
C LEU A 236 -26.06 7.41 -25.22
N TYR A 237 -27.07 7.19 -26.05
CA TYR A 237 -27.80 8.24 -26.75
C TYR A 237 -28.73 9.01 -25.80
N ASP A 238 -29.57 8.30 -25.05
CA ASP A 238 -30.56 8.89 -24.14
C ASP A 238 -29.90 9.66 -22.99
N CYS A 239 -28.71 9.22 -22.55
CA CYS A 239 -27.93 9.93 -21.54
C CYS A 239 -27.10 11.10 -22.12
N GLN A 240 -27.14 11.36 -23.42
CA GLN A 240 -26.56 12.55 -24.09
C GLN A 240 -25.10 12.87 -23.69
N GLY A 241 -24.25 11.84 -23.55
CA GLY A 241 -22.83 12.01 -23.19
C GLY A 241 -22.53 12.06 -21.68
N LEU A 242 -23.54 11.96 -20.81
CA LEU A 242 -23.34 11.92 -19.35
C LEU A 242 -22.64 10.64 -18.89
N ILE A 243 -22.87 9.51 -19.58
CA ILE A 243 -22.14 8.26 -19.33
C ILE A 243 -20.71 8.43 -19.85
N SER A 244 -19.77 8.56 -18.93
CA SER A 244 -18.38 8.86 -19.25
C SER A 244 -17.50 7.62 -19.46
N HIS A 245 -17.89 6.48 -18.88
CA HIS A 245 -17.11 5.24 -18.94
C HIS A 245 -18.03 4.02 -19.16
N LEU A 246 -17.49 2.99 -19.81
CA LEU A 246 -18.07 1.65 -19.85
C LEU A 246 -17.23 0.70 -18.99
N GLU A 247 -17.86 -0.14 -18.17
CA GLU A 247 -17.19 -1.26 -17.52
C GLU A 247 -17.00 -2.40 -18.52
N VAL A 248 -15.93 -2.29 -19.32
CA VAL A 248 -15.63 -3.17 -20.46
C VAL A 248 -15.36 -4.62 -20.02
N LEU A 249 -14.95 -4.80 -18.76
CA LEU A 249 -14.71 -6.10 -18.15
C LEU A 249 -15.08 -6.04 -16.68
N ASN A 250 -15.92 -6.97 -16.25
CA ASN A 250 -16.16 -7.31 -14.88
C ASN A 250 -15.92 -8.83 -14.73
N LEU A 251 -14.84 -9.21 -14.02
CA LEU A 251 -14.43 -10.63 -13.93
C LEU A 251 -15.55 -11.54 -13.41
N LYS A 252 -16.43 -11.03 -12.54
CA LYS A 252 -17.57 -11.79 -12.02
C LYS A 252 -18.59 -12.03 -13.12
N ASN A 253 -19.00 -10.98 -13.84
CA ASN A 253 -19.99 -11.10 -14.90
C ASN A 253 -19.48 -12.00 -16.03
N GLN A 254 -18.18 -11.93 -16.35
CA GLN A 254 -17.56 -12.79 -17.34
C GLN A 254 -17.61 -14.27 -16.93
N VAL A 255 -17.29 -14.60 -15.67
CA VAL A 255 -17.36 -15.98 -15.14
C VAL A 255 -18.79 -16.50 -15.13
N LEU A 256 -19.76 -15.65 -14.78
CA LEU A 256 -21.17 -16.01 -14.74
C LEU A 256 -21.85 -16.00 -16.13
N GLY A 257 -21.13 -15.68 -17.20
CA GLY A 257 -21.70 -15.63 -18.56
C GLY A 257 -22.72 -14.51 -18.78
N ARG A 258 -22.64 -13.44 -17.98
CA ARG A 258 -23.54 -12.27 -17.99
C ARG A 258 -22.99 -11.06 -18.74
N GLU A 259 -21.85 -11.22 -19.41
CA GLU A 259 -21.33 -10.22 -20.36
C GLU A 259 -21.70 -10.61 -21.78
N TYR A 260 -22.61 -9.85 -22.39
CA TYR A 260 -23.00 -10.04 -23.78
C TYR A 260 -22.26 -9.06 -24.70
N ASP A 261 -22.03 -9.47 -25.95
CA ASP A 261 -21.54 -8.60 -27.04
C ASP A 261 -20.26 -7.77 -26.76
N GLN A 262 -19.41 -8.18 -25.82
CA GLN A 262 -18.20 -7.44 -25.40
C GLN A 262 -17.36 -6.95 -26.58
N GLU A 263 -17.16 -7.79 -27.60
CA GLU A 263 -16.42 -7.41 -28.80
C GLU A 263 -17.09 -6.27 -29.59
N ARG A 264 -18.41 -6.33 -29.76
CA ARG A 264 -19.19 -5.35 -30.51
C ARG A 264 -19.23 -4.03 -29.75
N ILE A 265 -19.37 -4.06 -28.42
CA ILE A 265 -19.35 -2.88 -27.55
C ILE A 265 -18.00 -2.15 -27.61
N ILE A 266 -16.87 -2.87 -27.55
CA ILE A 266 -15.53 -2.26 -27.68
C ILE A 266 -15.34 -1.64 -29.08
N LYS A 267 -15.82 -2.30 -30.14
CA LYS A 267 -15.79 -1.76 -31.50
C LYS A 267 -16.64 -0.49 -31.64
N LEU A 268 -17.83 -0.47 -31.04
CA LEU A 268 -18.72 0.68 -30.97
C LEU A 268 -18.05 1.86 -30.26
N GLN A 269 -17.50 1.63 -29.05
CA GLN A 269 -16.78 2.65 -28.28
C GLN A 269 -15.65 3.28 -29.10
N ARG A 270 -14.85 2.48 -29.81
CA ARG A 270 -13.79 3.00 -30.70
C ARG A 270 -14.34 3.80 -31.86
N ALA A 271 -15.45 3.37 -32.47
CA ALA A 271 -16.06 4.07 -33.59
C ALA A 271 -16.56 5.47 -33.16
N ILE A 272 -17.18 5.55 -31.97
CA ILE A 272 -17.63 6.80 -31.35
C ILE A 272 -16.43 7.71 -31.09
N ASN A 273 -15.41 7.22 -30.37
CA ASN A 273 -14.23 8.02 -29.98
C ASN A 273 -13.38 8.47 -31.17
N ALA A 274 -13.29 7.67 -32.23
CA ALA A 274 -12.58 8.05 -33.45
C ALA A 274 -13.38 9.03 -34.32
N GLY A 275 -14.64 9.31 -33.98
CA GLY A 275 -15.53 10.13 -34.79
C GLY A 275 -15.84 9.55 -36.17
N ASN A 276 -15.73 8.23 -36.36
CA ASN A 276 -15.89 7.61 -37.67
C ASN A 276 -17.36 7.31 -37.98
N VAL A 277 -18.03 8.28 -38.61
CA VAL A 277 -19.47 8.21 -38.96
C VAL A 277 -19.80 7.01 -39.86
N ILE A 278 -18.91 6.65 -40.80
CA ILE A 278 -19.13 5.53 -41.72
C ILE A 278 -19.19 4.20 -40.96
N LYS A 279 -18.24 3.97 -40.04
CA LYS A 279 -18.22 2.77 -39.20
C LYS A 279 -19.41 2.72 -38.26
N LEU A 280 -19.75 3.85 -37.64
CA LEU A 280 -20.89 3.95 -36.73
C LEU A 280 -22.20 3.67 -37.47
N LYS A 281 -22.41 4.26 -38.65
CA LYS A 281 -23.56 3.97 -39.53
C LYS A 281 -23.65 2.49 -39.87
N LYS A 282 -22.52 1.88 -40.26
CA LYS A 282 -22.46 0.44 -40.57
C LYS A 282 -22.87 -0.43 -39.37
N TYR A 283 -22.37 -0.13 -38.18
CA TYR A 283 -22.72 -0.87 -36.96
C TYR A 283 -24.20 -0.68 -36.60
N LEU A 284 -24.70 0.56 -36.60
CA LEU A 284 -26.11 0.84 -36.30
C LEU A 284 -27.04 0.16 -37.32
N SER A 285 -26.74 0.23 -38.63
CA SER A 285 -27.53 -0.47 -39.66
C SER A 285 -27.53 -1.98 -39.46
N GLN A 286 -26.40 -2.58 -39.03
CA GLN A 286 -26.34 -3.99 -38.69
C GLN A 286 -27.22 -4.31 -37.47
N PHE A 287 -27.15 -3.51 -36.41
CA PHE A 287 -27.96 -3.72 -35.20
C PHE A 287 -29.46 -3.59 -35.48
N ILE A 288 -29.86 -2.66 -36.35
CA ILE A 288 -31.25 -2.50 -36.81
C ILE A 288 -31.73 -3.75 -37.58
N GLN A 289 -30.89 -4.34 -38.42
CA GLN A 289 -31.22 -5.56 -39.17
C GLN A 289 -31.34 -6.79 -38.26
N GLU A 290 -30.51 -6.86 -37.22
CA GLU A 290 -30.49 -7.96 -36.25
C GLU A 290 -31.60 -7.84 -35.19
N THR A 291 -32.31 -6.70 -35.12
CA THR A 291 -33.40 -6.51 -34.16
C THR A 291 -34.62 -7.33 -34.60
N ASP A 292 -34.98 -8.33 -33.81
CA ASP A 292 -36.17 -9.15 -34.02
C ASP A 292 -37.44 -8.35 -33.68
N THR A 293 -38.29 -8.11 -34.68
CA THR A 293 -39.56 -7.40 -34.51
C THR A 293 -40.61 -8.22 -33.76
N HIS A 294 -40.42 -9.54 -33.65
CA HIS A 294 -41.32 -10.43 -32.90
C HIS A 294 -40.96 -10.54 -31.41
N ALA A 295 -39.79 -10.03 -31.01
CA ALA A 295 -39.40 -9.96 -29.60
C ALA A 295 -40.17 -8.86 -28.86
N GLN A 296 -40.31 -9.02 -27.53
CA GLN A 296 -40.94 -8.01 -26.67
C GLN A 296 -40.20 -6.67 -26.81
N ASN A 297 -40.94 -5.58 -27.08
CA ASN A 297 -40.42 -4.24 -27.38
C ASN A 297 -39.52 -4.13 -28.64
N GLY A 298 -39.51 -5.15 -29.53
CA GLY A 298 -38.63 -5.21 -30.71
C GLY A 298 -38.89 -4.13 -31.76
N GLU A 299 -40.15 -3.81 -32.05
CA GLU A 299 -40.52 -2.74 -32.99
C GLU A 299 -40.10 -1.36 -32.48
N GLU A 300 -40.35 -1.08 -31.20
CA GLU A 300 -39.96 0.19 -30.57
C GLU A 300 -38.44 0.35 -30.53
N ARG A 301 -37.70 -0.71 -30.20
CA ARG A 301 -36.22 -0.73 -30.27
C ARG A 301 -35.73 -0.43 -31.68
N LYS A 302 -36.31 -1.07 -32.69
CA LYS A 302 -35.94 -0.84 -34.08
C LYS A 302 -36.17 0.61 -34.50
N GLN A 303 -37.31 1.19 -34.13
CA GLN A 303 -37.61 2.59 -34.39
C GLN A 303 -36.60 3.52 -33.69
N LYS A 304 -36.32 3.28 -32.40
CA LYS A 304 -35.35 4.05 -31.64
C LYS A 304 -33.96 4.03 -32.27
N LEU A 305 -33.49 2.86 -32.72
CA LEU A 305 -32.20 2.75 -33.40
C LEU A 305 -32.19 3.46 -34.77
N LEU A 306 -33.32 3.48 -35.49
CA LEU A 306 -33.47 4.27 -36.72
C LEU A 306 -33.41 5.78 -36.44
N ASP A 307 -34.04 6.24 -35.36
CA ASP A 307 -33.99 7.64 -34.95
C ASP A 307 -32.54 8.05 -34.61
N ILE A 308 -31.82 7.21 -33.86
CA ILE A 308 -30.39 7.40 -33.54
C ILE A 308 -29.54 7.41 -34.82
N LEU A 309 -29.88 6.58 -35.81
CA LEU A 309 -29.19 6.54 -37.11
C LEU A 309 -29.40 7.83 -37.91
N CYS A 310 -30.61 8.40 -37.87
CA CYS A 310 -30.92 9.70 -38.48
C CYS A 310 -30.17 10.84 -37.78
N GLU A 311 -30.00 10.74 -36.45
CA GLU A 311 -29.31 11.72 -35.61
C GLU A 311 -27.84 11.35 -35.30
N ILE A 312 -27.17 10.63 -36.20
CA ILE A 312 -25.81 10.11 -35.97
C ILE A 312 -24.78 11.22 -35.68
N SER A 313 -24.96 12.41 -36.24
CA SER A 313 -24.11 13.58 -35.99
C SER A 313 -24.29 14.10 -34.56
N THR A 314 -25.53 14.16 -34.08
CA THR A 314 -25.87 14.53 -32.70
C THR A 314 -25.27 13.52 -31.73
N PHE A 315 -25.45 12.22 -31.99
CA PHE A 315 -24.91 11.16 -31.15
C PHE A 315 -23.37 11.21 -31.05
N GLN A 316 -22.68 11.48 -32.16
CA GLN A 316 -21.22 11.65 -32.18
C GLN A 316 -20.79 12.90 -31.38
N SER A 317 -21.55 13.99 -31.47
CA SER A 317 -21.19 15.26 -30.84
C SER A 317 -21.09 15.15 -29.32
N PHE A 318 -21.87 14.26 -28.70
CA PHE A 318 -21.88 14.03 -27.25
C PHE A 318 -20.51 13.59 -26.69
N TYR A 319 -19.68 12.91 -27.49
CA TYR A 319 -18.39 12.35 -27.06
C TYR A 319 -17.18 13.00 -27.75
N ARG A 320 -17.37 14.13 -28.45
CA ARG A 320 -16.31 14.81 -29.20
C ARG A 320 -15.24 15.40 -28.28
N ASP A 321 -15.65 16.11 -27.23
CA ASP A 321 -14.73 16.79 -26.31
C ASP A 321 -14.25 15.87 -25.19
N ARG A 322 -15.10 14.90 -24.81
CA ARG A 322 -14.80 13.90 -23.78
C ARG A 322 -15.04 12.50 -24.34
N PRO A 323 -13.97 11.77 -24.74
CA PRO A 323 -14.13 10.43 -25.28
C PRO A 323 -14.66 9.46 -24.23
N LEU A 324 -15.51 8.54 -24.67
CA LEU A 324 -16.07 7.47 -23.86
C LEU A 324 -14.95 6.53 -23.41
N SER A 325 -14.64 6.53 -22.12
CA SER A 325 -13.51 5.78 -21.56
C SER A 325 -13.91 4.35 -21.17
N GLY A 326 -12.93 3.46 -21.00
CA GLY A 326 -13.17 2.11 -20.47
C GLY A 326 -12.70 1.99 -19.03
N CYS A 327 -13.28 1.07 -18.28
CA CYS A 327 -12.72 0.57 -17.03
C CYS A 327 -12.90 -0.94 -16.91
N ILE A 328 -12.17 -1.52 -15.96
CA ILE A 328 -12.19 -2.95 -15.66
C ILE A 328 -12.38 -3.14 -14.16
N GLY A 329 -13.22 -4.09 -13.77
CA GLY A 329 -13.63 -4.36 -12.41
C GLY A 329 -13.38 -5.80 -11.97
N THR A 330 -13.18 -5.98 -10.67
CA THR A 330 -13.13 -7.28 -10.00
C THR A 330 -14.00 -7.23 -8.77
N ASP A 331 -14.63 -8.35 -8.41
CA ASP A 331 -15.37 -8.41 -7.14
C ASP A 331 -14.40 -8.35 -5.95
N SER A 332 -14.88 -7.82 -4.82
CA SER A 332 -14.06 -7.62 -3.62
C SER A 332 -13.86 -8.91 -2.83
N THR A 333 -14.67 -9.95 -3.08
CA THR A 333 -14.68 -11.20 -2.31
C THR A 333 -14.20 -12.38 -3.16
N GLY A 334 -13.04 -12.94 -2.81
CA GLY A 334 -12.53 -14.20 -3.38
C GLY A 334 -13.06 -15.44 -2.65
N GLN A 335 -14.31 -15.40 -2.17
CA GLN A 335 -14.90 -16.42 -1.29
C GLN A 335 -15.60 -17.55 -2.05
N SER A 336 -16.07 -17.29 -3.27
CA SER A 336 -16.54 -18.36 -4.17
C SER A 336 -15.36 -19.08 -4.79
N GLY A 337 -15.50 -20.39 -5.00
CA GLY A 337 -14.53 -21.17 -5.77
C GLY A 337 -14.58 -20.89 -7.27
N ARG A 338 -15.66 -20.28 -7.77
CA ARG A 338 -15.88 -19.98 -9.21
C ARG A 338 -15.28 -18.65 -9.66
N VAL A 339 -15.31 -17.64 -8.80
CA VAL A 339 -14.93 -16.26 -9.17
C VAL A 339 -13.49 -15.97 -8.77
N TYR A 340 -12.79 -15.19 -9.60
CA TYR A 340 -11.44 -14.74 -9.30
C TYR A 340 -11.42 -13.82 -8.08
N GLY A 341 -10.45 -14.00 -7.20
CA GLY A 341 -10.18 -13.04 -6.13
C GLY A 341 -9.81 -11.64 -6.65
N MET A 342 -9.91 -10.65 -5.77
CA MET A 342 -9.72 -9.23 -6.07
C MET A 342 -8.37 -8.94 -6.77
N GLY A 343 -8.42 -8.04 -7.76
CA GLY A 343 -7.25 -7.35 -8.28
C GLY A 343 -6.75 -7.79 -9.65
N LEU A 344 -6.31 -6.80 -10.42
CA LEU A 344 -5.74 -6.95 -11.76
C LEU A 344 -4.35 -6.31 -11.78
N VAL A 345 -3.45 -6.88 -12.56
CA VAL A 345 -2.10 -6.34 -12.73
C VAL A 345 -1.73 -6.23 -14.20
N LEU A 346 -1.15 -5.09 -14.54
CA LEU A 346 -0.51 -4.88 -15.84
C LEU A 346 0.85 -5.56 -15.82
N ALA A 347 1.08 -6.57 -16.66
CA ALA A 347 2.33 -7.33 -16.72
C ALA A 347 3.56 -6.42 -16.87
N GLU A 348 3.44 -5.34 -17.64
CA GLU A 348 4.52 -4.38 -17.90
C GLU A 348 4.91 -3.53 -16.69
N SER A 349 4.04 -3.45 -15.68
CA SER A 349 4.34 -2.78 -14.42
C SER A 349 5.25 -3.60 -13.51
N LEU A 350 5.30 -4.93 -13.70
CA LEU A 350 6.01 -5.86 -12.83
C LEU A 350 7.51 -6.01 -13.19
N PRO A 351 8.37 -6.35 -12.20
CA PRO A 351 9.76 -6.76 -12.46
C PRO A 351 9.84 -8.03 -13.31
N LYS A 352 10.95 -8.21 -14.04
CA LYS A 352 11.16 -9.36 -14.94
C LYS A 352 10.96 -10.73 -14.27
N MET A 353 11.38 -10.88 -13.00
CA MET A 353 11.21 -12.14 -12.25
C MET A 353 9.74 -12.43 -11.98
N ALA A 354 8.99 -11.44 -11.50
CA ALA A 354 7.55 -11.57 -11.26
C ALA A 354 6.78 -11.88 -12.55
N ARG A 355 7.15 -11.26 -13.68
CA ARG A 355 6.56 -11.59 -14.99
C ARG A 355 6.79 -13.05 -15.38
N LYS A 356 8.01 -13.57 -15.19
CA LYS A 356 8.34 -14.97 -15.50
C LYS A 356 7.55 -15.94 -14.63
N GLU A 357 7.44 -15.65 -13.34
CA GLU A 357 6.67 -16.47 -12.40
C GLU A 357 5.17 -16.47 -12.74
N MET A 358 4.61 -15.29 -12.98
CA MET A 358 3.21 -15.11 -13.39
C MET A 358 2.91 -15.87 -14.68
N ASN A 359 3.74 -15.72 -15.72
CA ASN A 359 3.58 -16.45 -16.97
C ASN A 359 3.74 -17.97 -16.78
N SER A 360 4.63 -18.41 -15.89
CA SER A 360 4.80 -19.83 -15.59
C SER A 360 3.60 -20.43 -14.85
N ARG A 361 2.97 -19.69 -13.93
CA ARG A 361 1.77 -20.13 -13.20
C ARG A 361 0.53 -20.10 -14.09
N SER A 362 0.40 -19.06 -14.91
CA SER A 362 -0.67 -18.92 -15.90
C SER A 362 -0.72 -20.11 -16.86
N LYS A 363 0.44 -20.50 -17.42
CA LYS A 363 0.56 -21.68 -18.31
C LYS A 363 0.21 -23.01 -17.66
N LYS A 364 0.39 -23.12 -16.34
CA LYS A 364 0.05 -24.34 -15.59
C LYS A 364 -1.42 -24.38 -15.19
N GLY A 365 -2.18 -23.31 -15.38
CA GLY A 365 -3.61 -23.24 -15.01
C GLY A 365 -3.87 -23.00 -13.53
N HIS A 366 -2.83 -22.90 -12.68
CA HIS A 366 -2.97 -22.88 -11.22
C HIS A 366 -3.36 -21.51 -10.63
N ALA A 367 -2.97 -20.39 -11.28
CA ALA A 367 -3.27 -19.01 -10.83
C ALA A 367 -2.87 -17.96 -11.88
N HIS A 368 -3.35 -16.72 -11.72
CA HIS A 368 -2.99 -15.56 -12.55
C HIS A 368 -3.30 -15.76 -14.04
N LYS A 369 -4.59 -15.92 -14.35
CA LYS A 369 -5.03 -16.05 -15.74
C LYS A 369 -4.99 -14.68 -16.41
N SER A 370 -4.59 -14.68 -17.67
CA SER A 370 -4.71 -13.50 -18.50
C SER A 370 -6.15 -13.34 -18.94
N VAL A 371 -6.60 -12.09 -19.05
CA VAL A 371 -8.00 -11.78 -19.36
C VAL A 371 -8.16 -11.50 -20.85
N ALA A 372 -9.36 -11.65 -21.41
CA ALA A 372 -9.67 -11.43 -22.83
C ALA A 372 -9.55 -9.96 -23.30
N ILE A 373 -9.01 -9.08 -22.45
CA ILE A 373 -8.79 -7.66 -22.70
C ILE A 373 -7.36 -7.30 -22.34
N GLY A 374 -6.70 -6.57 -23.24
CA GLY A 374 -5.43 -5.89 -23.02
C GLY A 374 -5.59 -4.37 -22.88
N VAL A 375 -4.54 -3.72 -22.41
CA VAL A 375 -4.47 -2.26 -22.24
C VAL A 375 -3.28 -1.71 -23.00
N ARG A 376 -3.49 -0.66 -23.79
CA ARG A 376 -2.39 0.19 -24.25
C ARG A 376 -2.11 1.22 -23.17
N SER A 377 -0.88 1.22 -22.67
CA SER A 377 -0.44 2.15 -21.65
C SER A 377 0.96 2.65 -21.94
N TYR A 378 1.26 3.87 -21.52
CA TYR A 378 2.60 4.43 -21.57
C TYR A 378 3.09 4.82 -20.18
N VAL A 379 4.41 4.86 -20.03
CA VAL A 379 5.08 5.27 -18.79
C VAL A 379 5.36 6.76 -18.86
N GLN A 380 4.77 7.51 -17.93
CA GLN A 380 5.07 8.92 -17.74
C GLN A 380 6.04 9.09 -16.57
N ASP A 381 7.25 9.57 -16.86
CA ASP A 381 8.21 9.97 -15.83
C ASP A 381 8.15 11.48 -15.62
N SER A 382 7.64 11.91 -14.47
CA SER A 382 7.67 13.30 -14.04
C SER A 382 8.85 13.56 -13.09
N TYR A 383 9.51 14.69 -13.28
CA TYR A 383 10.64 15.16 -12.46
C TYR A 383 10.24 16.49 -11.84
N PRO A 384 9.45 16.49 -10.74
CA PRO A 384 9.02 17.73 -10.11
C PRO A 384 10.24 18.61 -9.77
N PRO A 385 10.16 19.93 -10.02
CA PRO A 385 11.23 20.84 -9.64
C PRO A 385 11.41 20.81 -8.13
N LYS A 386 12.68 20.80 -7.67
CA LYS A 386 12.97 21.07 -6.26
C LYS A 386 12.72 22.55 -6.02
N THR A 387 11.60 22.90 -5.40
CA THR A 387 11.39 24.23 -4.83
C THR A 387 12.20 24.34 -3.54
N GLU A 388 13.46 24.77 -3.65
CA GLU A 388 14.23 25.27 -2.51
C GLU A 388 14.65 26.73 -2.75
N PRO A 389 14.34 27.65 -1.83
CA PRO A 389 15.08 28.89 -1.65
C PRO A 389 16.35 28.59 -0.82
N ASN A 390 17.50 28.97 -1.39
CA ASN A 390 18.84 29.14 -0.77
C ASN A 390 19.57 27.95 -0.10
N GLY A 391 20.78 27.66 -0.60
CA GLY A 391 21.84 26.98 0.17
C GLY A 391 22.78 26.08 -0.64
N GLN A 392 22.28 25.04 -1.32
CA GLN A 392 23.11 24.00 -1.94
C GLN A 392 23.20 24.11 -3.48
N ARG A 393 23.49 25.30 -4.02
CA ARG A 393 23.59 25.50 -5.48
C ARG A 393 24.91 25.06 -6.13
N SER A 394 25.95 24.70 -5.38
CA SER A 394 27.30 24.64 -5.97
C SER A 394 27.59 23.39 -6.83
N PHE A 395 27.43 22.16 -6.32
CA PHE A 395 27.88 20.96 -7.03
C PHE A 395 26.84 20.38 -8.02
N TRP A 396 25.59 20.21 -7.58
CA TRP A 396 24.50 19.69 -8.43
C TRP A 396 24.00 20.70 -9.46
N GLY A 397 24.13 22.00 -9.16
CA GLY A 397 23.86 23.08 -10.11
C GLY A 397 24.81 23.05 -11.30
N PHE A 398 26.09 22.79 -11.07
CA PHE A 398 27.10 22.64 -12.13
C PHE A 398 26.83 21.40 -13.00
N MET A 399 26.56 20.24 -12.41
CA MET A 399 26.18 19.03 -13.16
C MET A 399 24.88 19.20 -13.96
N SER A 400 23.94 20.02 -13.49
CA SER A 400 22.70 20.33 -14.22
C SER A 400 22.91 21.19 -15.49
N ARG A 401 24.10 21.79 -15.67
CA ARG A 401 24.45 22.50 -16.91
C ARG A 401 24.91 21.55 -18.03
N ILE A 402 25.34 20.34 -17.68
CA ILE A 402 25.77 19.33 -18.66
C ILE A 402 24.51 18.65 -19.25
N PRO A 403 24.36 18.62 -20.59
CA PRO A 403 23.28 17.89 -21.26
C PRO A 403 23.24 16.42 -20.78
N GLY A 404 22.07 15.92 -20.38
CA GLY A 404 21.89 14.54 -19.86
C GLY A 404 21.98 14.41 -18.33
N LEU A 405 22.77 15.24 -17.63
CA LEU A 405 22.92 15.22 -16.17
C LEU A 405 21.88 16.09 -15.43
N LYS A 406 21.06 16.87 -16.17
CA LYS A 406 19.92 17.67 -15.65
C LYS A 406 18.93 16.89 -14.77
N ARG A 407 18.84 15.58 -15.00
CA ARG A 407 17.92 14.66 -14.28
C ARG A 407 18.58 14.02 -13.06
N LEU A 408 19.90 14.12 -12.92
CA LEU A 408 20.65 13.54 -11.81
C LEU A 408 20.32 14.31 -10.52
N GLY A 409 19.88 13.59 -9.48
CA GLY A 409 19.52 14.18 -8.19
C GLY A 409 18.09 14.74 -8.06
N ARG A 410 17.26 14.71 -9.14
CA ARG A 410 15.82 15.01 -9.07
C ARG A 410 15.03 13.75 -8.70
N GLN A 411 13.97 13.90 -7.92
CA GLN A 411 13.07 12.79 -7.64
C GLN A 411 12.32 12.43 -8.92
N ARG A 412 12.37 11.14 -9.30
CA ARG A 412 11.62 10.60 -10.42
C ARG A 412 10.31 10.05 -9.90
N ARG A 413 9.18 10.58 -10.38
CA ARG A 413 7.86 10.02 -10.19
C ARG A 413 7.46 9.31 -11.48
N ARG A 414 7.14 8.02 -11.38
CA ARG A 414 6.77 7.19 -12.52
C ARG A 414 5.32 6.80 -12.40
N GLU A 415 4.53 7.10 -13.42
CA GLU A 415 3.11 6.77 -13.50
C GLU A 415 2.83 5.95 -14.77
N TRP A 416 1.87 5.02 -14.68
CA TRP A 416 1.35 4.28 -15.83
C TRP A 416 0.02 4.90 -16.22
N VAL A 417 -0.05 5.42 -17.45
CA VAL A 417 -1.26 6.07 -17.97
C VAL A 417 -1.90 5.13 -18.99
N VAL A 418 -3.18 4.83 -18.78
CA VAL A 418 -4.00 4.00 -19.67
C VAL A 418 -4.50 4.87 -20.82
N GLU A 419 -4.24 4.44 -22.05
CA GLU A 419 -4.71 5.10 -23.27
C GLU A 419 -6.01 4.45 -23.76
N GLU A 420 -6.00 3.15 -23.99
CA GLU A 420 -7.18 2.42 -24.48
C GLU A 420 -7.20 0.94 -24.05
N TYR A 421 -8.42 0.38 -24.02
CA TYR A 421 -8.66 -1.04 -23.85
C TYR A 421 -8.86 -1.73 -25.20
N PHE A 422 -8.38 -2.96 -25.33
CA PHE A 422 -8.54 -3.73 -26.54
C PHE A 422 -8.81 -5.20 -26.31
N LEU A 423 -9.60 -5.80 -27.20
CA LEU A 423 -9.78 -7.25 -27.24
C LEU A 423 -8.44 -7.93 -27.52
N ALA A 424 -8.07 -8.85 -26.65
CA ALA A 424 -6.88 -9.65 -26.78
C ALA A 424 -7.22 -11.10 -26.51
N SER A 425 -6.63 -12.04 -27.26
CA SER A 425 -6.65 -13.42 -26.80
C SER A 425 -5.91 -13.52 -25.46
N PRO A 426 -6.26 -14.48 -24.59
CA PRO A 426 -5.58 -14.63 -23.29
C PRO A 426 -4.05 -14.68 -23.43
N GLU A 427 -3.51 -15.30 -24.48
CA GLU A 427 -2.06 -15.35 -24.72
C GLU A 427 -1.40 -14.01 -25.05
N LYS A 428 -2.18 -13.07 -25.61
CA LYS A 428 -1.71 -11.74 -26.05
C LYS A 428 -2.09 -10.62 -25.09
N SER A 429 -2.86 -10.92 -24.06
CA SER A 429 -3.23 -9.93 -23.05
C SER A 429 -2.05 -9.60 -22.14
N ASN A 430 -1.93 -8.32 -21.82
CA ASN A 430 -0.97 -7.80 -20.86
C ASN A 430 -1.59 -7.54 -19.48
N ILE A 431 -2.85 -7.94 -19.27
CA ILE A 431 -3.54 -7.88 -17.98
C ILE A 431 -3.71 -9.30 -17.42
N PHE A 432 -3.35 -9.45 -16.15
CA PHE A 432 -3.44 -10.71 -15.43
C PHE A 432 -4.22 -10.55 -14.13
N THR A 433 -4.92 -11.59 -13.71
CA THR A 433 -5.57 -11.63 -12.39
C THR A 433 -4.53 -11.77 -11.28
N LEU A 434 -4.72 -11.05 -10.16
CA LEU A 434 -3.90 -11.24 -8.96
C LEU A 434 -4.40 -12.44 -8.13
N GLY A 435 -5.71 -12.72 -8.17
CA GLY A 435 -6.31 -13.94 -7.62
C GLY A 435 -6.42 -15.08 -8.63
N GLY A 436 -6.52 -16.32 -8.13
CA GLY A 436 -6.90 -17.51 -8.89
C GLY A 436 -8.34 -17.93 -8.59
N VAL A 437 -8.92 -18.76 -9.47
CA VAL A 437 -10.17 -19.51 -9.24
C VAL A 437 -9.76 -20.82 -8.58
N ARG A 438 -10.23 -21.10 -7.36
CA ARG A 438 -9.92 -22.36 -6.65
C ARG A 438 -10.84 -23.45 -7.21
N GLY A 439 -10.33 -24.30 -8.11
CA GLY A 439 -11.12 -25.27 -8.87
C GLY A 439 -11.81 -26.35 -8.01
N ARG A 440 -12.94 -26.87 -8.51
CA ARG A 440 -13.63 -28.06 -8.00
C ARG A 440 -12.70 -29.27 -8.21
N GLY A 441 -12.14 -29.82 -7.13
CA GLY A 441 -11.35 -31.06 -7.16
C GLY A 441 -9.83 -30.92 -7.18
N GLU A 442 -9.27 -29.72 -6.93
CA GLU A 442 -7.88 -29.65 -6.48
C GLU A 442 -7.85 -29.98 -5.00
N ASP A 443 -7.87 -31.29 -4.69
CA ASP A 443 -7.30 -31.77 -3.44
C ASP A 443 -5.99 -31.03 -3.24
N GLN A 444 -5.89 -30.32 -2.13
CA GLN A 444 -4.61 -29.89 -1.59
C GLN A 444 -3.83 -31.12 -1.09
N ASN A 445 -3.58 -32.08 -1.98
CA ASN A 445 -2.20 -32.45 -2.20
C ASN A 445 -1.52 -31.22 -2.80
N VAL A 446 -1.25 -30.24 -1.93
CA VAL A 446 0.01 -29.55 -2.01
C VAL A 446 1.03 -30.69 -1.87
N GLU A 447 1.34 -31.35 -2.99
CA GLU A 447 2.70 -31.79 -3.20
C GLU A 447 3.50 -30.51 -3.00
N PHE A 448 3.90 -30.29 -1.76
CA PHE A 448 5.09 -29.56 -1.44
C PHE A 448 6.14 -30.28 -2.26
N ARG A 449 6.33 -29.83 -3.51
CA ARG A 449 7.54 -30.12 -4.25
C ARG A 449 8.63 -29.66 -3.33
N GLY A 450 9.20 -30.64 -2.66
CA GLY A 450 10.18 -30.47 -1.62
C GLY A 450 11.29 -29.56 -2.12
N PHE A 451 11.89 -28.85 -1.17
CA PHE A 451 13.14 -28.11 -1.30
C PHE A 451 13.15 -26.65 -1.76
N ARG A 452 12.03 -25.88 -1.72
CA ARG A 452 12.15 -24.41 -1.93
C ARG A 452 11.60 -23.46 -0.86
N HIS A 453 10.81 -23.90 0.12
CA HIS A 453 10.22 -22.98 1.11
C HIS A 453 10.70 -23.12 2.57
N THR A 454 11.59 -24.07 2.87
CA THR A 454 12.04 -24.35 4.26
C THR A 454 12.81 -23.19 4.89
N TRP A 455 13.48 -22.35 4.08
CA TRP A 455 14.33 -21.26 4.59
C TRP A 455 13.56 -20.04 5.11
N ASN A 456 12.31 -19.86 4.69
CA ASN A 456 11.52 -18.67 5.05
C ASN A 456 10.90 -18.79 6.45
N TYR A 457 10.82 -20.00 7.01
CA TYR A 457 10.24 -20.28 8.33
C TYR A 457 11.29 -20.74 9.35
N LEU A 458 12.59 -20.59 9.04
CA LEU A 458 13.65 -20.85 10.01
C LEU A 458 13.54 -19.88 11.18
N ASN A 459 13.58 -20.42 12.40
CA ASN A 459 13.69 -19.63 13.63
C ASN A 459 14.80 -18.57 13.45
N THR A 460 14.49 -17.31 13.77
CA THR A 460 15.39 -16.15 13.60
C THR A 460 16.78 -16.40 14.16
N LYS A 461 16.89 -17.12 15.29
CA LYS A 461 18.19 -17.46 15.90
C LYS A 461 18.99 -18.46 15.05
N LEU A 462 18.34 -19.49 14.51
CA LEU A 462 18.96 -20.48 13.62
C LEU A 462 19.40 -19.84 12.30
N ARG A 463 18.57 -18.96 11.74
CA ARG A 463 18.90 -18.22 10.52
C ARG A 463 20.13 -17.33 10.70
N ILE A 464 20.19 -16.58 11.82
CA ILE A 464 21.35 -15.75 12.16
C ILE A 464 22.61 -16.61 12.34
N GLY A 465 22.52 -17.71 13.08
CA GLY A 465 23.63 -18.64 13.28
C GLY A 465 24.14 -19.25 11.97
N ALA A 466 23.23 -19.70 11.11
CA ALA A 466 23.56 -20.27 9.81
C ALA A 466 24.27 -19.25 8.89
N LYS A 467 23.79 -18.01 8.82
CA LYS A 467 24.45 -16.93 8.04
C LYS A 467 25.88 -16.68 8.51
N ILE A 468 26.09 -16.60 9.83
CA ILE A 468 27.42 -16.38 10.41
C ILE A 468 28.34 -17.57 10.10
N GLY A 469 27.86 -18.81 10.31
CA GLY A 469 28.63 -20.02 10.01
C GLY A 469 29.03 -20.14 8.53
N LEU A 470 28.09 -19.84 7.63
CA LEU A 470 28.28 -19.91 6.18
C LEU A 470 29.35 -18.92 5.69
N GLY A 471 29.49 -17.76 6.34
CA GLY A 471 30.62 -16.85 6.10
C GLY A 471 31.91 -17.25 6.83
N PHE A 472 31.82 -17.73 8.07
CA PHE A 472 32.97 -17.99 8.93
C PHE A 472 33.80 -19.18 8.44
N ILE A 473 33.16 -20.28 8.02
CA ILE A 473 33.84 -21.50 7.60
C ILE A 473 34.77 -21.25 6.38
N PRO A 474 34.32 -20.64 5.27
CA PRO A 474 35.20 -20.34 4.14
C PRO A 474 36.33 -19.37 4.48
N ALA A 475 36.06 -18.36 5.30
CA ALA A 475 37.08 -17.41 5.75
C ALA A 475 38.16 -18.11 6.58
N PHE A 476 37.76 -18.94 7.54
CA PHE A 476 38.67 -19.69 8.39
C PHE A 476 39.57 -20.62 7.58
N LEU A 477 38.99 -21.40 6.65
CA LEU A 477 39.76 -22.29 5.77
C LEU A 477 40.77 -21.51 4.92
N THR A 478 40.37 -20.34 4.39
CA THR A 478 41.28 -19.52 3.58
C THR A 478 42.45 -18.98 4.42
N PHE A 479 42.17 -18.46 5.62
CA PHE A 479 43.23 -18.00 6.54
C PHE A 479 44.16 -19.13 6.95
N PHE A 480 43.62 -20.32 7.21
CA PHE A 480 44.38 -21.49 7.62
C PHE A 480 45.34 -21.99 6.53
N PHE A 481 44.94 -21.94 5.26
CA PHE A 481 45.76 -22.44 4.15
C PHE A 481 46.64 -21.37 3.48
N SER A 482 46.30 -20.09 3.56
CA SER A 482 46.98 -19.04 2.79
C SER A 482 47.90 -18.12 3.60
N GLN A 483 47.83 -18.12 4.93
CA GLN A 483 48.64 -17.21 5.77
C GLN A 483 49.74 -17.93 6.53
N ASP A 484 50.96 -17.40 6.44
CA ASP A 484 52.15 -17.95 7.11
C ASP A 484 52.29 -17.47 8.57
N TRP A 485 51.61 -16.38 8.95
CA TRP A 485 51.70 -15.82 10.30
C TRP A 485 50.68 -16.47 11.24
N TRP A 486 51.18 -17.17 12.27
CA TRP A 486 50.38 -17.98 13.22
C TRP A 486 49.11 -17.27 13.74
N LEU A 487 49.18 -15.97 14.03
CA LEU A 487 48.03 -15.22 14.53
C LEU A 487 46.92 -15.12 13.48
N LEU A 488 47.27 -14.82 12.23
CA LEU A 488 46.28 -14.79 11.13
C LEU A 488 45.83 -16.18 10.72
N THR A 489 46.71 -17.19 10.78
CA THR A 489 46.38 -18.58 10.43
C THR A 489 45.27 -19.13 11.33
N TYR A 490 45.36 -18.93 12.65
CA TYR A 490 44.38 -19.47 13.61
C TYR A 490 43.28 -18.48 14.00
N PHE A 491 43.58 -17.17 14.10
CA PHE A 491 42.64 -16.14 14.56
C PHE A 491 42.20 -15.16 13.46
N GLY A 492 42.70 -15.28 12.23
CA GLY A 492 42.39 -14.34 11.14
C GLY A 492 40.90 -14.18 10.89
N ALA A 493 40.15 -15.29 10.78
CA ALA A 493 38.69 -15.23 10.60
C ALA A 493 37.97 -14.57 11.79
N LEU A 494 38.39 -14.86 13.03
CA LEU A 494 37.85 -14.23 14.24
C LEU A 494 38.12 -12.72 14.25
N ILE A 495 39.33 -12.30 13.91
CA ILE A 495 39.72 -10.87 13.84
C ILE A 495 38.91 -10.16 12.76
N TRP A 496 38.77 -10.74 11.56
CA TRP A 496 37.96 -10.17 10.47
C TRP A 496 36.49 -10.00 10.86
N PHE A 497 35.92 -11.01 11.52
CA PHE A 497 34.53 -10.97 11.98
C PHE A 497 34.35 -9.99 13.14
N ALA A 498 35.31 -9.90 14.06
CA ALA A 498 35.29 -8.95 15.16
C ALA A 498 35.31 -7.51 14.65
N ILE A 499 36.20 -7.17 13.70
CA ILE A 499 36.28 -5.83 13.12
C ILE A 499 34.94 -5.46 12.44
N THR A 500 34.42 -6.35 11.57
CA THR A 500 33.12 -6.10 10.89
C THR A 500 31.95 -6.03 11.89
N GLY A 501 31.92 -6.91 12.89
CA GLY A 501 30.84 -6.98 13.89
C GLY A 501 30.81 -5.73 14.75
N VAL A 502 31.95 -5.34 15.32
CA VAL A 502 32.11 -4.11 16.12
C VAL A 502 31.75 -2.88 15.29
N ARG A 503 32.22 -2.80 14.04
CA ARG A 503 31.84 -1.71 13.12
C ARG A 503 30.34 -1.59 12.94
N ASN A 504 29.61 -2.70 12.73
CA ASN A 504 28.15 -2.66 12.55
C ASN A 504 27.44 -2.18 13.82
N ILE A 505 27.90 -2.61 15.00
CA ILE A 505 27.36 -2.16 16.29
C ILE A 505 27.59 -0.64 16.46
N ILE A 506 28.82 -0.17 16.23
CA ILE A 506 29.17 1.25 16.30
C ILE A 506 28.37 2.07 15.29
N GLN A 507 28.22 1.59 14.05
CA GLN A 507 27.41 2.22 13.02
C GLN A 507 25.96 2.40 13.47
N SER A 508 25.32 1.34 13.97
CA SER A 508 23.95 1.41 14.47
C SER A 508 23.81 2.40 15.63
N MET A 509 24.78 2.45 16.55
CA MET A 509 24.79 3.41 17.65
C MET A 509 24.96 4.86 17.17
N LEU A 510 25.90 5.11 16.25
CA LEU A 510 26.16 6.45 15.71
C LEU A 510 25.00 6.95 14.85
N ALA A 511 24.36 6.10 14.07
CA ALA A 511 23.21 6.45 13.25
C ALA A 511 22.04 6.98 14.13
N CYS A 512 21.80 6.36 15.29
CA CYS A 512 20.68 6.68 16.17
C CYS A 512 20.84 7.95 17.03
N GLY A 513 22.06 8.44 17.26
CA GLY A 513 22.26 9.59 18.15
C GLY A 513 23.66 9.80 18.70
N GLY A 514 24.51 8.77 18.66
CA GLY A 514 25.82 8.79 19.31
C GLY A 514 25.78 8.31 20.77
N ILE A 515 26.89 8.52 21.48
CA ILE A 515 27.12 8.01 22.86
C ILE A 515 26.36 8.85 23.91
N ASN A 516 26.15 10.15 23.65
CA ASN A 516 25.28 10.98 24.48
C ASN A 516 23.82 10.59 24.18
N ARG A 517 23.12 10.06 25.18
CA ARG A 517 21.86 9.30 25.05
C ARG A 517 20.61 10.20 25.25
N PRO A 518 19.92 10.65 24.19
CA PRO A 518 18.62 11.30 24.34
C PRO A 518 17.43 10.33 24.36
N SER A 519 17.62 9.04 24.00
CA SER A 519 16.53 8.05 23.93
C SER A 519 16.70 6.93 24.97
N LEU A 520 15.57 6.46 25.52
CA LEU A 520 15.47 5.41 26.54
C LEU A 520 15.76 3.98 26.01
N ILE A 521 15.92 3.80 24.69
CA ILE A 521 16.14 2.49 24.10
C ILE A 521 17.53 1.94 24.48
N LYS A 522 17.56 0.70 24.97
CA LYS A 522 18.79 -0.06 25.20
C LYS A 522 19.54 -0.27 23.88
N TRP A 523 20.87 -0.15 23.91
CA TRP A 523 21.69 -0.23 22.69
C TRP A 523 21.48 -1.49 21.86
N ASN A 524 21.23 -2.64 22.52
CA ASN A 524 20.98 -3.92 21.87
C ASN A 524 19.76 -3.85 20.92
N ASN A 525 18.75 -3.06 21.27
CA ASN A 525 17.54 -2.91 20.46
C ASN A 525 17.77 -2.04 19.21
N TYR A 526 18.86 -1.26 19.14
CA TYR A 526 19.25 -0.55 17.92
C TYR A 526 19.99 -1.44 16.92
N VAL A 527 20.57 -2.55 17.40
CA VAL A 527 21.34 -3.45 16.56
C VAL A 527 20.38 -4.41 15.87
N SER A 528 20.22 -4.25 14.57
CA SER A 528 19.53 -5.25 13.75
C SER A 528 20.44 -6.44 13.55
N TRP A 529 20.28 -7.47 14.39
CA TRP A 529 21.08 -8.69 14.37
C TRP A 529 21.06 -9.42 13.02
N ASP A 530 19.95 -9.33 12.26
CA ASP A 530 19.87 -9.89 10.91
C ASP A 530 20.78 -9.14 9.91
N ARG A 531 20.81 -7.80 9.93
CA ARG A 531 21.73 -7.01 9.07
C ARG A 531 23.19 -7.24 9.44
N LEU A 532 23.49 -7.45 10.73
CA LEU A 532 24.82 -7.80 11.22
C LEU A 532 25.24 -9.17 10.69
N ALA A 533 24.36 -10.18 10.79
CA ALA A 533 24.62 -11.52 10.26
C ALA A 533 24.88 -11.51 8.75
N ASP A 534 24.11 -10.72 7.98
CA ASP A 534 24.36 -10.54 6.55
C ASP A 534 25.74 -9.90 6.28
N SER A 535 26.10 -8.86 7.05
CA SER A 535 27.39 -8.20 6.89
C SER A 535 28.58 -9.13 7.20
N LEU A 536 28.42 -10.00 8.20
CA LEU A 536 29.43 -11.00 8.55
C LEU A 536 29.51 -12.10 7.48
N MET A 537 28.38 -12.56 6.96
CA MET A 537 28.34 -13.55 5.88
C MET A 537 29.09 -13.07 4.63
N PHE A 538 28.80 -11.86 4.15
CA PHE A 538 29.49 -11.28 2.98
C PHE A 538 30.97 -10.94 3.29
N THR A 539 31.29 -10.54 4.51
CA THR A 539 32.71 -10.41 4.90
C THR A 539 33.44 -11.74 4.80
N GLY A 540 32.82 -12.82 5.27
CA GLY A 540 33.39 -14.16 5.21
C GLY A 540 33.70 -14.63 3.80
N PHE A 541 32.78 -14.39 2.85
CA PHE A 541 33.00 -14.71 1.44
C PHE A 541 34.03 -13.83 0.73
N SER A 542 34.26 -12.60 1.21
CA SER A 542 35.25 -11.71 0.60
C SER A 542 36.69 -12.22 0.72
N VAL A 543 36.98 -13.00 1.78
CA VAL A 543 38.32 -13.54 2.05
C VAL A 543 38.76 -14.58 0.98
N PRO A 544 38.04 -15.69 0.74
CA PRO A 544 38.38 -16.63 -0.33
C PRO A 544 38.32 -16.01 -1.72
N LEU A 545 37.41 -15.05 -1.94
CA LEU A 545 37.31 -14.36 -3.22
C LEU A 545 38.58 -13.55 -3.53
N LEU A 546 39.07 -12.76 -2.57
CA LEU A 546 40.18 -11.85 -2.81
C LEU A 546 41.55 -12.52 -2.67
N ASP A 547 41.74 -13.33 -1.62
CA ASP A 547 43.06 -13.92 -1.33
C ASP A 547 43.32 -15.18 -2.17
N TYR A 548 42.33 -16.08 -2.30
CA TYR A 548 42.52 -17.32 -3.06
C TYR A 548 42.18 -17.15 -4.55
N LEU A 549 40.96 -16.74 -4.90
CA LEU A 549 40.52 -16.71 -6.30
C LEU A 549 41.21 -15.61 -7.12
N VAL A 550 41.23 -14.37 -6.64
CA VAL A 550 41.82 -13.26 -7.40
C VAL A 550 43.34 -13.27 -7.31
N LYS A 551 43.91 -13.29 -6.10
CA LYS A 551 45.36 -13.17 -5.92
C LYS A 551 46.11 -14.45 -6.32
N THR A 552 45.80 -15.61 -5.75
CA THR A 552 46.54 -16.84 -6.04
C THR A 552 46.18 -17.47 -7.39
N LEU A 553 44.89 -17.67 -7.68
CA LEU A 553 44.47 -18.42 -8.87
C LEU A 553 44.50 -17.56 -10.15
N PHE A 554 43.90 -16.37 -10.13
CA PHE A 554 43.81 -15.54 -11.31
C PHE A 554 45.11 -14.78 -11.62
N LEU A 555 45.69 -14.08 -10.65
CA LEU A 555 46.85 -13.22 -10.89
C LEU A 555 48.18 -13.98 -10.87
N GLU A 556 48.44 -14.76 -9.82
CA GLU A 556 49.70 -15.47 -9.65
C GLU A 556 49.82 -16.68 -10.60
N GLN A 557 48.84 -17.59 -10.60
CA GLN A 557 48.86 -18.77 -11.47
C GLN A 557 48.44 -18.48 -12.92
N GLY A 558 47.52 -17.55 -13.14
CA GLY A 558 47.01 -17.22 -14.48
C GLY A 558 47.88 -16.24 -15.26
N PHE A 559 48.36 -15.17 -14.62
CA PHE A 559 49.12 -14.09 -15.28
C PHE A 559 50.59 -14.00 -14.84
N GLY A 560 51.06 -14.83 -13.91
CA GLY A 560 52.41 -14.71 -13.33
C GLY A 560 52.65 -13.40 -12.57
N ALA A 561 51.58 -12.66 -12.27
CA ALA A 561 51.63 -11.36 -11.62
C ALA A 561 51.56 -11.55 -10.10
N THR A 562 52.72 -11.46 -9.44
CA THR A 562 52.82 -11.50 -7.98
C THR A 562 53.04 -10.09 -7.43
N VAL A 563 52.89 -9.94 -6.12
CA VAL A 563 53.20 -8.67 -5.42
C VAL A 563 54.66 -8.25 -5.65
N GLY A 564 55.56 -9.22 -5.90
CA GLY A 564 56.97 -8.96 -6.22
C GLY A 564 57.25 -8.54 -7.66
N THR A 565 56.45 -8.98 -8.64
CA THR A 565 56.70 -8.70 -10.07
C THR A 565 55.91 -7.49 -10.60
N HIS A 566 54.60 -7.46 -10.36
CA HIS A 566 53.69 -6.42 -10.88
C HIS A 566 52.74 -5.88 -9.79
N PRO A 567 53.28 -5.19 -8.76
CA PRO A 567 52.50 -4.75 -7.60
C PRO A 567 51.31 -3.86 -7.96
N ALA A 568 51.48 -2.91 -8.88
CA ALA A 568 50.42 -1.99 -9.28
C ALA A 568 49.21 -2.72 -9.91
N LEU A 569 49.46 -3.76 -10.72
CA LEU A 569 48.42 -4.56 -11.35
C LEU A 569 47.66 -5.38 -10.32
N VAL A 570 48.38 -6.04 -9.40
CA VAL A 570 47.80 -6.87 -8.35
C VAL A 570 46.91 -6.04 -7.41
N TYR A 571 47.40 -4.89 -6.92
CA TYR A 571 46.61 -4.03 -6.03
C TYR A 571 45.40 -3.40 -6.72
N THR A 572 45.52 -3.03 -8.00
CA THR A 572 44.40 -2.46 -8.78
C THR A 572 43.32 -3.51 -9.01
N ALA A 573 43.69 -4.72 -9.39
CA ALA A 573 42.75 -5.82 -9.63
C ALA A 573 42.00 -6.22 -8.34
N ILE A 574 42.72 -6.41 -7.22
CA ILE A 574 42.11 -6.73 -5.92
C ILE A 574 41.16 -5.59 -5.49
N SER A 575 41.58 -4.33 -5.62
CA SER A 575 40.75 -3.18 -5.22
C SER A 575 39.48 -3.04 -6.06
N LEU A 576 39.57 -3.30 -7.37
CA LEU A 576 38.43 -3.26 -8.29
C LEU A 576 37.44 -4.37 -7.99
N VAL A 577 37.91 -5.62 -7.84
CA VAL A 577 37.05 -6.76 -7.53
C VAL A 577 36.40 -6.58 -6.16
N ASN A 578 37.13 -6.09 -5.16
CA ASN A 578 36.58 -5.75 -3.86
C ASN A 578 35.50 -4.66 -3.97
N GLY A 579 35.74 -3.57 -4.70
CA GLY A 579 34.75 -2.51 -4.93
C GLY A 579 33.47 -3.03 -5.61
N LEU A 580 33.62 -3.86 -6.65
CA LEU A 580 32.50 -4.49 -7.36
C LEU A 580 31.72 -5.45 -6.45
N TYR A 581 32.42 -6.30 -5.70
CA TYR A 581 31.82 -7.20 -4.72
C TYR A 581 31.02 -6.43 -3.65
N LEU A 582 31.61 -5.36 -3.12
CA LEU A 582 30.98 -4.53 -2.10
C LEU A 582 29.72 -3.83 -2.61
N SER A 583 29.79 -3.24 -3.81
CA SER A 583 28.64 -2.57 -4.42
C SER A 583 27.51 -3.56 -4.75
N THR A 584 27.85 -4.77 -5.23
CA THR A 584 26.88 -5.78 -5.65
C THR A 584 26.09 -6.32 -4.46
N HIS A 585 26.76 -6.74 -3.38
CA HIS A 585 26.03 -7.28 -2.23
C HIS A 585 25.29 -6.19 -1.45
N ASN A 586 25.78 -4.95 -1.41
CA ASN A 586 25.06 -3.83 -0.81
C ASN A 586 23.80 -3.44 -1.60
N PHE A 587 23.84 -3.58 -2.92
CA PHE A 587 22.64 -3.47 -3.75
C PHE A 587 21.64 -4.60 -3.44
N LEU A 588 22.10 -5.84 -3.29
CA LEU A 588 21.25 -6.98 -2.90
C LEU A 588 20.64 -6.82 -1.50
N ARG A 589 21.35 -6.19 -0.56
CA ARG A 589 20.86 -5.85 0.78
C ARG A 589 19.85 -4.71 0.81
N GLY A 590 19.59 -4.04 -0.32
CA GLY A 590 18.62 -2.95 -0.42
C GLY A 590 19.09 -1.60 0.13
N LEU A 591 20.40 -1.37 0.23
CA LEU A 591 20.94 -0.08 0.67
C LEU A 591 20.64 1.04 -0.35
N PRO A 592 20.52 2.31 0.08
CA PRO A 592 20.30 3.43 -0.82
C PRO A 592 21.45 3.57 -1.83
N ARG A 593 21.13 3.97 -3.06
CA ARG A 593 22.10 4.06 -4.18
C ARG A 593 23.36 4.86 -3.83
N GLY A 594 23.25 5.91 -3.02
CA GLY A 594 24.40 6.69 -2.56
C GLY A 594 25.39 5.88 -1.72
N ALA A 595 24.91 5.02 -0.81
CA ALA A 595 25.77 4.15 -0.01
C ALA A 595 26.42 3.04 -0.85
N VAL A 596 25.70 2.52 -1.86
CA VAL A 596 26.24 1.53 -2.81
C VAL A 596 27.40 2.11 -3.61
N ILE A 597 27.26 3.34 -4.12
CA ILE A 597 28.33 4.04 -4.85
C ILE A 597 29.49 4.38 -3.90
N GLY A 598 29.22 4.86 -2.69
CA GLY A 598 30.27 5.14 -1.70
C GLY A 598 31.09 3.91 -1.35
N ASN A 599 30.42 2.76 -1.16
CA ASN A 599 31.10 1.50 -0.85
C ASN A 599 31.94 0.95 -2.02
N PHE A 600 31.65 1.32 -3.28
CA PHE A 600 32.51 0.99 -4.42
C PHE A 600 33.88 1.68 -4.31
N PHE A 601 33.91 2.96 -3.92
CA PHE A 601 35.14 3.74 -3.75
C PHE A 601 35.81 3.56 -2.37
N ARG A 602 35.25 2.71 -1.51
CA ARG A 602 35.75 2.46 -0.16
C ARG A 602 37.24 2.12 -0.11
N SER A 603 37.70 1.23 -0.99
CA SER A 603 39.10 0.79 -1.02
C SER A 603 40.06 1.96 -1.26
N VAL A 604 39.67 2.94 -2.08
CA VAL A 604 40.47 4.14 -2.37
C VAL A 604 40.47 5.09 -1.16
N LEU A 605 39.29 5.31 -0.57
CA LEU A 605 39.12 6.18 0.60
C LEU A 605 39.81 5.62 1.87
N ALA A 606 40.03 4.31 1.94
CA ALA A 606 40.67 3.65 3.08
C ALA A 606 42.19 3.82 3.11
N ILE A 607 42.85 4.07 1.98
CA ILE A 607 44.32 4.12 1.88
C ILE A 607 44.90 5.24 2.78
N PRO A 608 44.43 6.51 2.71
CA PRO A 608 44.96 7.56 3.59
C PRO A 608 44.75 7.24 5.07
N LEU A 609 43.59 6.66 5.42
CA LEU A 609 43.28 6.29 6.80
C LEU A 609 44.17 5.15 7.30
N ALA A 610 44.47 4.16 6.46
CA ALA A 610 45.38 3.07 6.80
C ALA A 610 46.80 3.57 7.07
N LEU A 611 47.30 4.53 6.29
CA LEU A 611 48.60 5.15 6.50
C LEU A 611 48.68 5.91 7.84
N VAL A 612 47.63 6.67 8.16
CA VAL A 612 47.55 7.40 9.44
C VAL A 612 47.50 6.42 10.63
N LEU A 613 46.69 5.36 10.55
CA LEU A 613 46.63 4.33 11.59
C LEU A 613 47.96 3.61 11.76
N ASN A 614 48.65 3.29 10.65
CA ASN A 614 49.97 2.66 10.68
C ASN A 614 51.03 3.55 11.34
N TRP A 615 51.01 4.86 11.04
CA TRP A 615 51.89 5.84 11.67
C TRP A 615 51.62 5.99 13.18
N MET A 616 50.34 6.09 13.59
CA MET A 616 49.97 6.17 15.01
C MET A 616 50.38 4.91 15.78
N ALA A 617 50.15 3.72 15.21
CA ALA A 617 50.57 2.47 15.83
C ALA A 617 52.10 2.42 16.02
N GLY A 618 52.86 2.87 15.02
CA GLY A 618 54.32 3.00 15.13
C GLY A 618 54.78 3.98 16.20
N GLY A 619 54.12 5.14 16.30
CA GLY A 619 54.39 6.13 17.34
C GLY A 619 54.14 5.59 18.76
N ILE A 620 53.03 4.88 18.96
CA ILE A 620 52.70 4.25 20.24
C ILE A 620 53.74 3.19 20.62
N LEU A 621 54.10 2.30 19.67
CA LEU A 621 55.13 1.28 19.91
C LEU A 621 56.51 1.90 20.21
N GLY A 622 56.83 3.04 19.57
CA GLY A 622 58.02 3.83 19.86
C GLY A 622 58.01 4.43 21.26
N LEU A 623 56.86 4.93 21.72
CA LEU A 623 56.69 5.45 23.10
C LEU A 623 56.84 4.34 24.16
N PHE A 624 56.45 3.10 23.84
CA PHE A 624 56.65 1.94 24.72
C PHE A 624 58.05 1.30 24.59
N GLY A 625 58.97 1.88 23.80
CA GLY A 625 60.35 1.42 23.69
C GLY A 625 60.52 0.08 22.95
N VAL A 626 59.56 -0.31 22.11
CA VAL A 626 59.61 -1.59 21.37
C VAL A 626 60.65 -1.50 20.26
N VAL A 627 61.57 -2.47 20.20
CA VAL A 627 62.59 -2.57 19.13
C VAL A 627 62.01 -3.36 17.95
N GLY A 628 62.31 -2.95 16.71
CA GLY A 628 61.84 -3.66 15.50
C GLY A 628 60.41 -3.31 15.05
N ILE A 629 59.96 -2.08 15.33
CA ILE A 629 58.60 -1.58 15.03
C ILE A 629 58.18 -1.84 13.58
N GLN A 630 59.09 -1.68 12.61
CA GLN A 630 58.76 -1.87 11.19
C GLN A 630 58.34 -3.30 10.84
N VAL A 631 58.96 -4.31 11.47
CA VAL A 631 58.62 -5.74 11.24
C VAL A 631 57.25 -6.05 11.83
N ILE A 632 56.95 -5.51 13.01
CA ILE A 632 55.65 -5.66 13.67
C ILE A 632 54.54 -4.97 12.85
N LEU A 633 54.77 -3.73 12.40
CA LEU A 633 53.83 -2.99 11.57
C LEU A 633 53.60 -3.67 10.21
N GLN A 634 54.61 -4.29 9.63
CA GLN A 634 54.45 -5.06 8.39
C GLN A 634 53.54 -6.28 8.58
N GLN A 635 53.67 -7.00 9.70
CA GLN A 635 52.77 -8.11 10.05
C GLN A 635 51.34 -7.61 10.33
N TRP A 636 51.21 -6.42 10.92
CA TRP A 636 49.91 -5.83 11.26
C TRP A 636 49.24 -5.10 10.09
N ALA A 637 49.95 -4.86 8.98
CA ALA A 637 49.47 -4.05 7.86
C ALA A 637 48.11 -4.55 7.31
N ALA A 638 47.90 -5.86 7.25
CA ALA A 638 46.63 -6.44 6.81
C ALA A 638 45.47 -6.10 7.76
N ILE A 639 45.70 -6.18 9.07
CA ILE A 639 44.71 -5.86 10.10
C ILE A 639 44.41 -4.36 10.11
N ILE A 640 45.44 -3.51 10.00
CA ILE A 640 45.31 -2.05 9.95
C ILE A 640 44.54 -1.62 8.69
N SER A 641 44.83 -2.23 7.54
CA SER A 641 44.12 -1.97 6.29
C SER A 641 42.65 -2.38 6.35
N LYS A 642 42.35 -3.54 6.95
CA LYS A 642 40.97 -4.01 7.18
C LYS A 642 40.21 -3.06 8.11
N LEU A 643 40.83 -2.67 9.24
CA LEU A 643 40.25 -1.71 10.18
C LEU A 643 39.96 -0.36 9.54
N ALA A 644 40.88 0.16 8.72
CA ALA A 644 40.69 1.41 7.97
C ALA A 644 39.51 1.31 7.00
N SER A 645 39.44 0.22 6.23
CA SER A 645 38.38 -0.02 5.26
C SER A 645 37.00 -0.08 5.91
N ASP A 646 36.86 -0.80 7.02
CA ASP A 646 35.58 -0.90 7.73
C ASP A 646 35.22 0.40 8.48
N SER A 647 36.21 1.18 8.94
CA SER A 647 35.96 2.51 9.51
C SER A 647 35.34 3.45 8.47
N VAL A 648 35.89 3.50 7.25
CA VAL A 648 35.29 4.25 6.13
C VAL A 648 33.90 3.74 5.81
N ALA A 649 33.72 2.41 5.79
CA ALA A 649 32.41 1.81 5.59
C ALA A 649 31.41 2.26 6.67
N GLY A 650 31.82 2.27 7.94
CA GLY A 650 31.00 2.68 9.08
C GLY A 650 30.54 4.12 8.97
N ILE A 651 31.38 5.01 8.42
CA ILE A 651 31.03 6.39 8.13
C ILE A 651 30.00 6.46 6.98
N ILE A 652 30.27 5.80 5.85
CA ILE A 652 29.39 5.85 4.66
C ILE A 652 28.00 5.30 4.97
N GLU A 653 27.93 4.11 5.56
CA GLU A 653 26.65 3.49 5.91
C GLU A 653 26.00 4.15 7.13
N GLY A 654 26.77 4.61 8.11
CA GLY A 654 26.24 5.35 9.26
C GLY A 654 25.58 6.68 8.87
N LEU A 655 26.13 7.39 7.90
CA LEU A 655 25.51 8.59 7.32
C LEU A 655 24.22 8.23 6.56
N ALA A 656 24.21 7.12 5.83
CA ALA A 656 23.02 6.64 5.11
C ALA A 656 21.90 6.21 6.06
N ASP A 657 22.21 5.43 7.10
CA ASP A 657 21.27 5.03 8.14
C ASP A 657 20.77 6.26 8.92
N ARG A 658 21.65 7.22 9.26
CA ARG A 658 21.28 8.52 9.87
C ARG A 658 20.25 9.26 9.01
N ALA A 659 20.50 9.38 7.70
CA ALA A 659 19.59 10.05 6.78
C ALA A 659 18.23 9.33 6.70
N MET A 660 18.23 7.98 6.73
CA MET A 660 17.00 7.19 6.76
C MET A 660 16.21 7.43 8.05
N TYR A 661 16.85 7.43 9.22
CA TYR A 661 16.17 7.71 10.49
C TYR A 661 15.56 9.10 10.50
N ILE A 662 16.32 10.12 10.10
CA ILE A 662 15.83 11.50 9.99
C ILE A 662 14.61 11.57 9.08
N ARG A 663 14.65 10.92 7.90
CA ARG A 663 13.52 10.92 6.96
C ARG A 663 12.26 10.29 7.57
N ARG A 664 12.39 9.17 8.28
CA ARG A 664 11.27 8.55 9.01
C ARG A 664 10.73 9.47 10.10
N ARG A 665 11.62 10.12 10.87
CA ARG A 665 11.20 11.07 11.91
C ARG A 665 10.47 12.28 11.34
N ILE A 666 10.90 12.82 10.21
CA ILE A 666 10.20 13.92 9.53
C ILE A 666 8.78 13.48 9.16
N LEU A 667 8.63 12.32 8.53
CA LEU A 667 7.30 11.78 8.19
C LEU A 667 6.40 11.63 9.42
N ASP A 668 6.92 11.03 10.49
CA ASP A 668 6.15 10.78 11.71
C ASP A 668 5.71 12.09 12.38
N TYR A 669 6.60 13.08 12.50
CA TYR A 669 6.24 14.40 13.05
C TYR A 669 5.28 15.17 12.14
N THR A 670 5.53 15.21 10.83
CA THR A 670 4.66 15.91 9.88
C THR A 670 3.24 15.33 9.90
N SER A 671 3.10 14.01 9.95
CA SER A 671 1.78 13.36 10.11
C SER A 671 1.10 13.78 11.41
N LYS A 672 1.79 13.73 12.55
CA LYS A 672 1.20 14.12 13.84
C LYS A 672 0.87 15.60 13.94
N PHE A 673 1.70 16.48 13.37
CA PHE A 673 1.40 17.90 13.30
C PHE A 673 0.21 18.19 12.40
N GLN A 674 0.06 17.50 11.27
CA GLN A 674 -1.13 17.64 10.43
C GLN A 674 -2.40 17.27 11.19
N HIS A 675 -2.39 16.17 11.95
CA HIS A 675 -3.54 15.82 12.81
C HIS A 675 -3.80 16.89 13.88
N LEU A 676 -2.76 17.44 14.50
CA LEU A 676 -2.86 18.44 15.55
C LEU A 676 -3.43 19.75 15.01
N PHE A 677 -2.90 20.26 13.88
CA PHE A 677 -3.39 21.47 13.25
C PHE A 677 -4.81 21.31 12.68
N ASN A 678 -5.14 20.16 12.09
CA ASN A 678 -6.52 19.88 11.67
C ASN A 678 -7.50 19.85 12.86
N THR A 679 -7.02 19.49 14.06
CA THR A 679 -7.83 19.51 15.28
C THR A 679 -7.98 20.95 15.79
N TYR A 680 -6.90 21.72 15.79
CA TYR A 680 -6.92 23.14 16.13
C TYR A 680 -7.88 23.94 15.22
N ASP A 681 -7.81 23.74 13.91
CA ASP A 681 -8.72 24.34 12.93
C ASP A 681 -10.19 24.02 13.21
N GLN A 682 -10.49 22.81 13.68
CA GLN A 682 -11.85 22.44 14.06
C GLN A 682 -12.30 23.15 15.33
N LEU A 683 -11.40 23.36 16.29
CA LEU A 683 -11.69 24.12 17.52
C LEU A 683 -11.93 25.60 17.21
N GLU A 684 -11.11 26.22 16.38
CA GLU A 684 -11.30 27.61 15.89
C GLU A 684 -12.66 27.79 15.19
N ARG A 685 -13.10 26.81 14.41
CA ARG A 685 -14.43 26.84 13.78
C ARG A 685 -15.57 26.68 14.78
N MET A 686 -15.35 25.95 15.88
CA MET A 686 -16.36 25.71 16.92
C MET A 686 -16.49 26.91 17.86
N PHE A 687 -15.38 27.58 18.17
CA PHE A 687 -15.32 28.72 19.08
C PHE A 687 -14.82 30.00 18.37
N PRO A 688 -15.51 30.50 17.33
CA PRO A 688 -15.01 31.62 16.51
C PRO A 688 -14.95 32.96 17.25
N MET A 689 -15.60 33.05 18.43
CA MET A 689 -15.63 34.25 19.26
C MET A 689 -14.64 34.18 20.44
N ASP A 690 -14.04 33.02 20.68
CA ASP A 690 -13.10 32.80 21.77
C ASP A 690 -11.69 32.65 21.19
N ASP A 691 -10.69 33.14 21.92
CA ASP A 691 -9.29 32.92 21.53
C ASP A 691 -8.89 31.49 21.91
N VAL A 692 -8.90 30.59 20.93
CA VAL A 692 -8.59 29.16 21.14
C VAL A 692 -7.17 28.96 21.68
N LEU A 693 -6.21 29.85 21.38
CA LEU A 693 -4.87 29.78 21.99
C LEU A 693 -4.93 30.06 23.49
N SER A 694 -5.68 31.09 23.89
CA SER A 694 -5.91 31.40 25.31
C SER A 694 -6.64 30.27 26.04
N MET A 695 -7.56 29.58 25.35
CA MET A 695 -8.24 28.40 25.89
C MET A 695 -7.26 27.22 26.04
N LEU A 696 -6.34 27.01 25.09
CA LEU A 696 -5.32 25.96 25.18
C LEU A 696 -4.32 26.22 26.33
N GLU A 697 -4.08 27.49 26.68
CA GLU A 697 -3.36 27.87 27.90
C GLU A 697 -4.12 27.42 29.16
N SER A 698 -5.45 27.59 29.22
CA SER A 698 -6.30 27.12 30.31
C SER A 698 -6.85 25.70 30.07
N THR A 699 -6.00 24.68 30.22
CA THR A 699 -6.32 23.23 30.03
C THR A 699 -7.51 22.70 30.86
N LYS A 700 -8.08 23.50 31.78
CA LYS A 700 -9.30 23.18 32.53
C LYS A 700 -10.57 23.71 31.87
N GLU A 701 -10.53 24.92 31.29
CA GLU A 701 -11.69 25.58 30.67
C GLU A 701 -11.93 25.03 29.28
N LEU A 702 -10.87 24.87 28.46
CA LEU A 702 -10.96 24.25 27.13
C LEU A 702 -11.52 22.84 27.18
N MET A 703 -11.16 22.05 28.19
CA MET A 703 -11.66 20.69 28.30
C MET A 703 -13.07 20.65 28.88
N GLN A 704 -13.45 21.57 29.76
CA GLN A 704 -14.84 21.65 30.25
C GLN A 704 -15.81 22.09 29.14
N SER A 705 -15.38 22.99 28.24
CA SER A 705 -16.17 23.38 27.07
C SER A 705 -16.18 22.28 25.99
N ILE A 706 -15.04 21.64 25.69
CA ILE A 706 -14.96 20.56 24.69
C ILE A 706 -15.58 19.24 25.19
N GLU A 707 -15.46 18.88 26.47
CA GLU A 707 -16.02 17.62 27.02
C GLU A 707 -17.56 17.67 27.08
N TYR A 708 -18.14 18.89 27.12
CA TYR A 708 -19.58 19.12 26.99
C TYR A 708 -20.08 18.96 25.54
N GLU A 709 -19.30 19.37 24.54
CA GLU A 709 -19.72 19.31 23.12
C GLU A 709 -19.25 18.04 22.37
N LYS A 710 -18.00 17.56 22.57
CA LYS A 710 -17.41 16.37 21.92
C LYS A 710 -16.23 15.75 22.71
N ARG A 711 -16.54 14.76 23.57
CA ARG A 711 -15.54 13.96 24.32
C ARG A 711 -14.51 13.20 23.45
N GLU A 712 -14.82 12.94 22.18
CA GLU A 712 -13.90 12.22 21.26
C GLU A 712 -12.68 13.08 20.86
N MET A 713 -12.81 14.40 20.75
CA MET A 713 -11.70 15.28 20.34
C MET A 713 -10.61 15.36 21.40
N VAL A 714 -11.01 15.35 22.67
CA VAL A 714 -10.12 15.25 23.83
C VAL A 714 -9.21 14.03 23.72
N ASN A 715 -9.79 12.87 23.41
CA ASN A 715 -9.03 11.63 23.29
C ASN A 715 -8.02 11.70 22.14
N ILE A 716 -8.38 12.33 21.02
CA ILE A 716 -7.48 12.52 19.87
C ILE A 716 -6.28 13.39 20.27
N VAL A 717 -6.49 14.50 20.99
CA VAL A 717 -5.41 15.37 21.46
C VAL A 717 -4.51 14.64 22.46
N ILE A 718 -5.08 13.87 23.39
CA ILE A 718 -4.33 13.05 24.35
C ILE A 718 -3.45 12.02 23.62
N VAL A 719 -4.01 11.27 22.67
CA VAL A 719 -3.27 10.26 21.89
C VAL A 719 -2.15 10.92 21.09
N ASN A 720 -2.41 12.06 20.46
CA ASN A 720 -1.39 12.81 19.73
C ASN A 720 -0.24 13.26 20.64
N ALA A 721 -0.54 13.78 21.83
CA ALA A 721 0.47 14.19 22.80
C ALA A 721 1.28 13.00 23.35
N LEU A 722 0.63 11.86 23.62
CA LEU A 722 1.31 10.63 24.02
C LEU A 722 2.24 10.10 22.93
N ASP A 723 1.84 10.19 21.67
CA ASP A 723 2.68 9.81 20.53
C ASP A 723 3.89 10.73 20.37
N LEU A 724 3.73 12.05 20.54
CA LEU A 724 4.83 13.01 20.49
C LEU A 724 5.82 12.82 21.65
N LEU A 725 5.31 12.53 22.86
CA LEU A 725 6.10 12.10 24.02
C LEU A 725 6.89 10.82 23.70
N TYR A 726 6.23 9.81 23.12
CA TYR A 726 6.87 8.56 22.72
C TYR A 726 7.96 8.79 21.66
N PHE A 727 7.70 9.64 20.66
CA PHE A 727 8.69 9.98 19.65
C PHE A 727 9.91 10.65 20.28
N TRP A 728 9.69 11.64 21.15
CA TRP A 728 10.76 12.36 21.84
C TRP A 728 11.66 11.45 22.68
N MET A 729 11.06 10.48 23.39
CA MET A 729 11.74 9.65 24.38
C MET A 729 12.31 8.34 23.82
N TYR A 730 11.69 7.75 22.79
CA TYR A 730 12.10 6.46 22.23
C TYR A 730 12.69 6.57 20.83
N GLN A 731 12.13 7.39 19.94
CA GLN A 731 12.49 7.31 18.52
C GLN A 731 13.87 7.94 18.21
N PRO A 732 14.71 7.26 17.40
CA PRO A 732 16.05 7.75 17.10
C PRO A 732 16.01 9.06 16.32
N ARG A 733 16.88 10.01 16.67
CA ARG A 733 16.97 11.35 16.04
C ARG A 733 15.72 12.22 16.16
N ALA A 734 14.71 11.84 16.93
CA ALA A 734 13.46 12.58 17.05
C ALA A 734 13.67 14.01 17.56
N ARG A 735 14.46 14.19 18.64
CA ARG A 735 14.77 15.52 19.21
C ARG A 735 15.37 16.50 18.19
N GLY A 736 16.37 16.02 17.43
CA GLY A 736 17.05 16.84 16.43
C GLY A 736 16.15 17.22 15.25
N VAL A 737 15.28 16.30 14.82
CA VAL A 737 14.27 16.60 13.79
C VAL A 737 13.25 17.61 14.31
N LEU A 738 12.74 17.44 15.54
CA LEU A 738 11.77 18.37 16.13
C LEU A 738 12.33 19.80 16.20
N MET A 739 13.57 19.97 16.67
CA MET A 739 14.26 21.27 16.68
C MET A 739 14.33 21.91 15.28
N GLN A 740 14.57 21.10 14.25
CA GLN A 740 14.64 21.58 12.87
C GLN A 740 13.28 21.95 12.30
N LEU A 741 12.23 21.22 12.66
CA LEU A 741 10.86 21.54 12.28
C LEU A 741 10.40 22.81 12.99
N PHE A 742 10.72 22.99 14.28
CA PHE A 742 10.41 24.22 15.01
C PHE A 742 11.03 25.44 14.33
N LYS A 743 12.30 25.37 13.88
CA LYS A 743 12.94 26.45 13.09
C LYS A 743 12.19 26.82 11.81
N GLN A 744 11.33 25.94 11.29
CA GLN A 744 10.53 26.14 10.09
C GLN A 744 9.07 26.54 10.40
N MET A 745 8.74 26.78 11.67
CA MET A 745 7.41 27.16 12.11
C MET A 745 7.32 28.64 12.52
N SER A 746 6.12 29.19 12.35
CA SER A 746 5.75 30.51 12.89
C SER A 746 5.66 30.49 14.42
N ARG A 747 5.53 31.67 15.04
CA ARG A 747 5.34 31.77 16.50
C ARG A 747 4.03 31.13 16.94
N GLU A 748 2.96 31.36 16.19
CA GLU A 748 1.62 30.82 16.48
C GLU A 748 1.61 29.30 16.37
N GLU A 749 2.17 28.73 15.29
CA GLU A 749 2.25 27.27 15.10
C GLU A 749 2.96 26.56 16.26
N ARG A 750 4.03 27.17 16.78
CA ARG A 750 4.76 26.64 17.92
C ARG A 750 3.94 26.71 19.20
N MET A 751 3.20 27.79 19.41
CA MET A 751 2.31 27.92 20.57
C MET A 751 1.22 26.86 20.53
N VAL A 752 0.58 26.64 19.37
CA VAL A 752 -0.42 25.57 19.20
C VAL A 752 0.17 24.20 19.60
N ILE A 753 1.38 23.88 19.13
CA ILE A 753 2.04 22.61 19.48
C ILE A 753 2.32 22.56 20.98
N LEU A 754 2.98 23.56 21.57
CA LEU A 754 3.32 23.57 22.99
C LEU A 754 2.09 23.43 23.89
N LEU A 755 1.08 24.26 23.66
CA LEU A 755 -0.12 24.30 24.49
C LEU A 755 -0.94 23.01 24.36
N SER A 756 -0.97 22.39 23.18
CA SER A 756 -1.60 21.07 23.01
C SER A 756 -0.94 19.97 23.87
N GLN A 757 0.35 20.09 24.18
CA GLN A 757 1.05 19.10 25.01
C GLN A 757 0.72 19.23 26.50
N HIS A 758 0.16 20.35 26.96
CA HIS A 758 -0.26 20.53 28.35
C HIS A 758 -1.37 19.57 28.79
N VAL A 759 -2.04 18.90 27.85
CA VAL A 759 -2.97 17.80 28.18
C VAL A 759 -2.29 16.68 28.98
N LEU A 760 -0.96 16.53 28.86
CA LEU A 760 -0.15 15.56 29.61
C LEU A 760 -0.08 15.85 31.13
N PHE A 761 -0.54 17.02 31.62
CA PHE A 761 -0.69 17.25 33.06
C PHE A 761 -1.82 16.40 33.69
N ARG A 762 -2.72 15.82 32.89
CA ARG A 762 -3.94 15.13 33.36
C ARG A 762 -3.72 13.65 33.65
N GLU A 763 -2.88 13.35 34.64
CA GLU A 763 -2.55 11.99 35.06
C GLU A 763 -3.79 11.10 35.29
N LYS A 764 -4.83 11.61 35.95
CA LYS A 764 -6.06 10.83 36.24
C LYS A 764 -6.83 10.41 34.99
N GLN A 765 -6.97 11.31 34.02
CA GLN A 765 -7.78 11.09 32.81
C GLN A 765 -7.04 10.19 31.82
N ILE A 766 -5.73 10.41 31.67
CA ILE A 766 -4.85 9.56 30.86
C ILE A 766 -4.74 8.14 31.45
N SER A 767 -4.60 8.02 32.77
CA SER A 767 -4.60 6.70 33.44
C SER A 767 -5.90 5.94 33.20
N ARG A 768 -7.04 6.64 33.25
CA ARG A 768 -8.34 6.04 32.95
C ARG A 768 -8.44 5.58 31.49
N LEU A 769 -7.94 6.37 30.53
CA LEU A 769 -7.91 5.95 29.11
C LEU A 769 -7.06 4.69 28.89
N PHE A 770 -5.92 4.56 29.57
CA PHE A 770 -5.12 3.33 29.52
C PHE A 770 -5.87 2.13 30.11
N LEU A 771 -6.59 2.33 31.22
CA LEU A 771 -7.43 1.29 31.86
C LEU A 771 -8.65 0.91 31.01
N ASP A 772 -9.25 1.87 30.31
CA ASP A 772 -10.41 1.69 29.43
C ASP A 772 -10.03 1.03 28.08
N GLY A 773 -8.76 0.62 27.91
CA GLY A 773 -8.33 -0.26 26.81
C GLY A 773 -7.59 0.41 25.66
N LEU A 774 -7.10 1.65 25.81
CA LEU A 774 -6.38 2.37 24.74
C LEU A 774 -5.23 1.56 24.10
N VAL A 775 -4.53 0.74 24.88
CA VAL A 775 -3.39 -0.10 24.43
C VAL A 775 -3.62 -1.60 24.70
N GLY A 776 -4.87 -2.00 24.95
CA GLY A 776 -5.23 -3.37 25.28
C GLY A 776 -4.72 -3.85 26.66
N GLU A 777 -4.60 -5.17 26.83
CA GLU A 777 -4.31 -5.81 28.13
C GLU A 777 -2.92 -5.47 28.72
N ASN A 778 -1.97 -5.04 27.89
CA ASN A 778 -0.60 -4.69 28.30
C ASN A 778 -0.44 -3.21 28.70
N PHE A 779 -1.46 -2.58 29.28
CA PHE A 779 -1.47 -1.15 29.61
C PHE A 779 -0.47 -0.73 30.70
N SER A 780 0.00 -1.65 31.53
CA SER A 780 0.88 -1.35 32.68
C SER A 780 2.20 -0.68 32.29
N ARG A 781 2.86 -1.15 31.23
CA ARG A 781 4.14 -0.60 30.75
C ARG A 781 4.00 0.77 30.07
N PRO A 782 3.03 1.00 29.17
CA PRO A 782 2.73 2.33 28.65
C PRO A 782 2.36 3.34 29.74
N LEU A 783 1.56 2.93 30.73
CA LEU A 783 1.15 3.79 31.82
C LEU A 783 2.32 4.22 32.69
N SER A 784 3.20 3.28 33.09
CA SER A 784 4.41 3.62 33.85
C SER A 784 5.33 4.53 33.05
N PHE A 785 5.48 4.27 31.73
CA PHE A 785 6.27 5.12 30.85
C PHE A 785 5.74 6.55 30.83
N TYR A 786 4.44 6.74 30.68
CA TYR A 786 3.82 8.07 30.70
C TYR A 786 4.12 8.78 32.03
N LEU A 787 3.76 8.17 33.17
CA LEU A 787 3.89 8.76 34.51
C LEU A 787 5.33 9.18 34.84
N ASP A 788 6.32 8.40 34.42
CA ASP A 788 7.73 8.65 34.72
C ASP A 788 8.36 9.77 33.88
N HIS A 789 7.84 10.05 32.68
CA HIS A 789 8.57 10.83 31.67
C HIS A 789 7.88 12.09 31.17
N TRP A 790 6.57 12.26 31.38
CA TRP A 790 5.81 13.37 30.81
C TRP A 790 6.32 14.75 31.29
N ARG A 791 6.69 14.91 32.56
CA ARG A 791 7.19 16.18 33.13
C ARG A 791 8.47 16.64 32.45
N LYS A 792 9.46 15.73 32.43
CA LYS A 792 10.76 15.96 31.79
C LYS A 792 10.61 16.28 30.31
N TYR A 793 9.67 15.63 29.63
CA TYR A 793 9.38 15.92 28.23
C TYR A 793 8.88 17.34 28.01
N LEU A 794 7.92 17.81 28.81
CA LEU A 794 7.39 19.16 28.68
C LEU A 794 8.45 20.23 28.96
N GLU A 795 9.25 20.06 30.02
CA GLU A 795 10.37 20.95 30.34
C GLU A 795 11.40 21.02 29.20
N ASP A 796 11.79 19.85 28.66
CA ASP A 796 12.70 19.76 27.52
C ASP A 796 12.11 20.46 26.27
N LEU A 797 10.79 20.32 26.04
CA LEU A 797 10.10 20.87 24.88
C LEU A 797 9.98 22.40 24.93
N GLU A 798 9.63 22.96 26.09
CA GLU A 798 9.63 24.42 26.32
C GLU A 798 11.02 25.01 26.12
N HIS A 799 12.05 24.36 26.68
CA HIS A 799 13.42 24.80 26.51
C HIS A 799 13.83 24.85 25.02
N VAL A 800 13.43 23.84 24.25
CA VAL A 800 13.68 23.78 22.80
C VAL A 800 12.95 24.88 22.04
N ALA A 801 11.70 25.14 22.38
CA ALA A 801 10.92 26.21 21.76
C ALA A 801 11.54 27.59 22.00
N ASN A 802 12.02 27.84 23.22
CA ASN A 802 12.65 29.10 23.62
C ASN A 802 14.06 29.28 23.00
N THR A 803 14.79 28.19 22.79
CA THR A 803 16.17 28.24 22.26
C THR A 803 16.22 28.39 20.74
N CYS A 804 15.15 28.03 20.01
CA CYS A 804 15.09 28.15 18.55
C CYS A 804 14.43 29.47 18.12
N PRO A 805 15.06 30.34 17.30
CA PRO A 805 14.41 31.56 16.82
C PRO A 805 13.22 31.23 15.88
N PRO A 806 12.06 31.90 16.00
CA PRO A 806 10.90 31.73 15.11
C PRO A 806 11.16 32.30 13.71
N LEU A 807 10.45 31.79 12.69
CA LEU A 807 10.37 32.46 11.40
C LEU A 807 9.70 33.83 11.60
N THR A 808 10.35 34.88 11.09
CA THR A 808 9.78 36.23 11.09
C THR A 808 9.01 36.43 9.79
N ASN A 809 7.81 37.01 9.87
CA ASN A 809 6.88 37.22 8.74
C ASN A 809 7.45 38.09 7.58
N GLY A 810 8.69 38.59 7.69
CA GLY A 810 9.37 39.40 6.68
C GLY A 810 10.32 38.64 5.74
N ASP A 811 10.73 37.42 6.10
CA ASP A 811 11.45 36.53 5.17
C ASP A 811 10.39 35.74 4.40
N GLY A 812 10.34 35.85 3.07
CA GLY A 812 9.35 35.18 2.20
C GLY A 812 9.40 33.63 2.18
N GLY A 813 9.70 32.98 3.30
CA GLY A 813 9.57 31.55 3.54
C GLY A 813 8.15 31.20 3.96
N TYR A 814 7.58 30.22 3.26
CA TYR A 814 6.29 29.62 3.61
C TYR A 814 6.37 28.93 4.98
N SER A 815 5.29 29.05 5.75
CA SER A 815 5.15 28.39 7.07
C SER A 815 4.92 26.88 6.92
N MET A 816 5.05 26.10 7.99
CA MET A 816 4.75 24.66 7.93
C MET A 816 3.29 24.41 7.53
N LEU A 817 2.34 25.20 8.03
CA LEU A 817 0.92 25.13 7.65
C LEU A 817 0.71 25.40 6.15
N ASP A 818 1.37 26.42 5.58
CA ASP A 818 1.28 26.71 4.14
C ASP A 818 1.71 25.51 3.27
N HIS A 819 2.70 24.75 3.76
CA HIS A 819 3.16 23.52 3.12
C HIS A 819 2.21 22.33 3.31
N LEU A 820 1.50 22.25 4.44
CA LEU A 820 0.49 21.22 4.72
C LEU A 820 -0.79 21.44 3.91
N TYR A 821 -1.26 22.69 3.78
CA TYR A 821 -2.45 23.06 3.00
C TYR A 821 -2.20 23.18 1.48
N ARG A 822 -0.94 23.13 1.03
CA ARG A 822 -0.55 23.02 -0.39
C ARG A 822 0.28 21.76 -0.64
N PRO A 823 -0.32 20.55 -0.71
CA PRO A 823 0.42 19.29 -0.82
C PRO A 823 1.22 19.12 -2.14
N GLY A 824 1.15 20.09 -3.06
CA GLY A 824 1.83 20.07 -4.36
C GLY A 824 3.27 20.60 -4.35
N GLN A 825 3.74 21.26 -3.29
CA GLN A 825 5.11 21.79 -3.21
C GLN A 825 5.87 21.21 -2.00
N GLY A 826 6.49 20.07 -2.29
CA GLY A 826 7.59 19.39 -1.60
C GLY A 826 8.07 19.90 -0.25
N CYS A 827 7.83 19.11 0.80
CA CYS A 827 8.66 19.10 2.01
C CYS A 827 9.43 17.77 2.23
N LEU A 828 9.31 16.77 1.34
CA LEU A 828 9.99 15.47 1.51
C LEU A 828 11.40 15.36 0.91
N SER A 829 12.00 16.45 0.44
CA SER A 829 13.29 16.37 -0.28
C SER A 829 14.29 17.51 -0.08
N ARG A 830 14.35 18.11 1.13
CA ARG A 830 15.56 18.84 1.54
C ARG A 830 16.68 17.83 1.89
N PRO A 831 17.85 17.83 1.21
CA PRO A 831 19.07 17.35 1.84
C PRO A 831 19.43 18.38 2.93
N MET A 832 19.38 17.97 4.18
CA MET A 832 19.72 18.87 5.27
C MET A 832 21.18 19.34 5.15
N PRO A 833 21.49 20.62 5.45
CA PRO A 833 22.85 21.03 5.65
C PRO A 833 23.44 20.24 6.82
N LEU A 834 24.58 19.60 6.56
CA LEU A 834 25.41 18.96 7.56
C LEU A 834 25.90 20.05 8.54
N ALA A 835 25.30 20.08 9.72
CA ALA A 835 25.98 20.48 10.94
C ALA A 835 26.29 19.21 11.75
#